data_AF-A0A7U7JF08-F1
#
_entry.id   AF-A0A7U7JF08-F1
#
_cell.length_a   1.000
_cell.length_b   1.000
_cell.length_c   1.000
_cell.angle_alpha   90.00
_cell.angle_beta   90.00
_cell.angle_gamma   90.00
#
_symmetry.space_group_name_H-M   'P 1'
#
loop_
_entity.id
_entity.type
_entity.pdbx_description
1 polymer ?
#
loop_
_entity_poly.entity_id
_entity_poly.type
_entity_poly.pdbx_seq_one_letter_code
_entity_poly.pdbx_strand_id
1 'polypeptide(L)'
;MAAAPDASPMKTRSIHFILLGITLSGLALLAACGGGDDAVASTSLSGGQPSPSVLAPAAATTTLDTLSFGDRTAESAHALSTGFFSVQAQVAPVPSEPSSGAPSDVVTGGLGLTARRLLPRTPDPDYYGGEMTFTMAVDPVKQNFFTIKIWGSDTSTSWLVLNVNGFEVGGRHMTPDEEILLNHSGWFPNRFIYRTVRIPLHLTMGRRSVTIKLRSLGEIAYYASGDYDKYQKRMKAPTVGIYRAYTHTQGYLDVAGEAQGSAPSPALKTATASDESTWLSRWKATVNGQLASRLTMAGSSLTPRDIDYLARAYSASWSTAYQNPEVVRQVIAGLDAMALAYAAAPTTYIQSHGNDSWGGYLGPAGDAIRQLWPQLRNVLGTTVSYGGTIGSATRQVAWAKALRASVDFGRFNRRRISNQEIYAATSIYLANSGLLLVDATQALQETEARRYLYEAFGITPWMGDDQAGDGPIPVRGTAPNGPDWYMTTSRGTTKEGCLVGGDYGEQGANAYRIGQRIGDDRLKAQGLKMLRARAALRYPGLDGKGYLTSYVTEPIGCRNDHEINGHVAYVGRGIDPLTIGASGVSVAGADLLGYAQQQSDEGQLFGNIAVSGDREAVDVPDLYAAFKAQPRTGVKLPMSSGEPDFAWADEENMVVAAKHGEERFWAVLNWHCTDAINKLAKVFVTSNQTANLAEVMLDDVQFKPAGYTVTRNGALDNTPPHGRQPPDNPVNAQQGQVLPVALRPDLDKAPRVNADGGRGTGYTLRYGHWLVAINAHPTQPYTMRAPSGFTGGRDLVSGQQMGATVTLGPKSSAVFYLGNPA
;
A
#
# COMPACT_ATOMS: atom_id res chain seq x y z
N MET A 1 -24.99 -6.70 47.44
CA MET A 1 -26.16 -6.01 48.01
C MET A 1 -26.92 -5.37 46.86
N ALA A 2 -28.21 -5.67 46.80
CA ALA A 2 -29.12 -5.45 45.69
C ALA A 2 -29.51 -3.98 45.49
N ALA A 3 -29.78 -3.57 44.24
CA ALA A 3 -31.12 -3.22 43.75
C ALA A 3 -31.08 -2.64 42.32
N ALA A 4 -31.76 -3.29 41.38
CA ALA A 4 -32.34 -2.72 40.16
C ALA A 4 -33.70 -2.06 40.52
N PRO A 5 -34.64 -1.68 39.62
CA PRO A 5 -34.71 -1.62 38.14
C PRO A 5 -35.28 -0.25 37.64
N ASP A 6 -35.46 0.05 36.34
CA ASP A 6 -36.64 -0.23 35.49
C ASP A 6 -36.35 0.39 34.09
N ALA A 7 -36.46 -0.29 32.96
CA ALA A 7 -37.67 -0.74 32.23
C ALA A 7 -37.95 0.14 30.98
N SER A 8 -37.58 -0.43 29.81
CA SER A 8 -38.31 -0.64 28.54
C SER A 8 -39.71 0.00 28.35
N PRO A 9 -40.31 0.12 27.12
CA PRO A 9 -40.08 -0.72 25.93
C PRO A 9 -40.24 -0.10 24.50
N MET A 10 -39.73 -0.87 23.52
CA MET A 10 -40.27 -1.17 22.17
C MET A 10 -41.59 -0.52 21.70
N LYS A 11 -41.66 -0.11 20.42
CA LYS A 11 -42.42 -0.80 19.33
C LYS A 11 -42.48 0.00 17.99
N THR A 12 -41.94 -0.63 16.94
CA THR A 12 -42.48 -0.91 15.59
C THR A 12 -43.50 0.01 14.85
N ARG A 13 -43.18 0.18 13.55
CA ARG A 13 -44.01 0.21 12.30
C ARG A 13 -44.89 1.45 12.00
N SER A 14 -44.64 2.09 10.84
CA SER A 14 -45.45 1.90 9.60
C SER A 14 -45.21 2.99 8.54
N ILE A 15 -45.29 2.53 7.29
CA ILE A 15 -45.37 3.22 6.00
C ILE A 15 -46.59 4.16 5.94
N HIS A 16 -46.51 5.30 5.23
CA HIS A 16 -47.55 5.79 4.29
C HIS A 16 -47.03 6.88 3.34
N PHE A 17 -47.37 6.72 2.05
CA PHE A 17 -47.34 7.71 0.97
C PHE A 17 -48.25 8.91 1.26
N ILE A 18 -47.85 10.12 0.87
CA ILE A 18 -48.79 11.17 0.41
C ILE A 18 -48.21 11.93 -0.79
N LEU A 19 -48.98 11.88 -1.87
CA LEU A 19 -48.95 12.70 -3.07
C LEU A 19 -49.57 14.07 -2.75
N LEU A 20 -49.01 15.18 -3.25
CA LEU A 20 -49.82 16.36 -3.59
C LEU A 20 -49.10 17.18 -4.67
N GLY A 21 -49.67 17.22 -5.87
CA GLY A 21 -49.42 18.29 -6.83
C GLY A 21 -50.47 19.40 -6.66
N ILE A 22 -50.22 20.56 -7.29
CA ILE A 22 -51.22 21.43 -7.98
C ILE A 22 -50.51 22.65 -8.60
N THR A 23 -50.48 22.63 -9.94
CA THR A 23 -50.74 23.66 -10.98
C THR A 23 -50.16 25.08 -10.99
N LEU A 24 -49.46 25.34 -12.11
CA LEU A 24 -49.65 26.37 -13.16
C LEU A 24 -50.23 27.76 -12.84
N SER A 25 -49.52 28.80 -13.33
CA SER A 25 -49.95 29.93 -14.19
C SER A 25 -48.68 30.78 -14.44
N GLY A 26 -48.19 31.14 -15.62
CA GLY A 26 -48.87 31.60 -16.83
C GLY A 26 -48.82 33.13 -16.88
N LEU A 27 -47.85 33.74 -17.57
CA LEU A 27 -48.03 35.06 -18.20
C LEU A 27 -47.01 35.26 -19.33
N ALA A 28 -47.52 35.46 -20.54
CA ALA A 28 -46.83 35.93 -21.72
C ALA A 28 -47.46 37.26 -22.16
N LEU A 29 -46.65 38.21 -22.64
CA LEU A 29 -46.99 39.28 -23.60
C LEU A 29 -45.63 39.89 -24.03
N LEU A 30 -45.06 39.78 -25.25
CA LEU A 30 -45.43 40.13 -26.63
C LEU A 30 -45.46 41.64 -26.96
N ALA A 31 -44.45 42.07 -27.76
CA ALA A 31 -44.47 43.00 -28.92
C ALA A 31 -43.11 43.74 -29.03
N ALA A 32 -42.19 43.46 -29.98
CA ALA A 32 -42.19 43.66 -31.45
C ALA A 32 -41.79 45.08 -31.90
N CYS A 33 -40.60 45.21 -32.55
CA CYS A 33 -40.37 45.72 -33.93
C CYS A 33 -39.02 46.46 -34.14
N GLY A 34 -38.36 46.14 -35.26
CA GLY A 34 -37.23 46.84 -35.92
C GLY A 34 -35.86 46.22 -35.58
N GLY A 35 -35.07 45.63 -36.48
CA GLY A 35 -34.91 45.80 -37.93
C GLY A 35 -33.46 46.22 -38.17
N GLY A 36 -32.65 45.42 -38.87
CA GLY A 36 -31.30 45.80 -39.29
C GLY A 36 -30.33 44.63 -39.37
N ASP A 37 -29.83 44.40 -40.58
CA ASP A 37 -28.90 43.35 -41.02
C ASP A 37 -27.59 43.29 -40.23
N ASP A 38 -27.01 42.09 -40.11
CA ASP A 38 -25.68 41.82 -40.67
C ASP A 38 -25.26 40.35 -40.50
N ALA A 39 -24.78 39.81 -41.61
CA ALA A 39 -24.30 38.44 -41.76
C ALA A 39 -22.93 38.26 -41.12
N VAL A 40 -22.71 37.22 -40.30
CA VAL A 40 -21.41 36.52 -40.25
C VAL A 40 -21.60 35.03 -39.93
N ALA A 41 -20.87 34.26 -40.74
CA ALA A 41 -20.78 32.81 -40.82
C ALA A 41 -20.52 32.05 -39.50
N SER A 42 -21.13 30.88 -39.43
CA SER A 42 -20.65 29.74 -38.66
C SER A 42 -19.31 29.25 -39.23
N THR A 43 -18.25 29.28 -38.43
CA THR A 43 -17.00 28.56 -38.73
C THR A 43 -16.60 27.66 -37.58
N SER A 44 -16.57 26.37 -37.92
CA SER A 44 -15.82 25.31 -37.26
C SER A 44 -14.38 25.73 -36.94
N LEU A 45 -13.99 25.63 -35.67
CA LEU A 45 -12.59 25.74 -35.27
C LEU A 45 -11.96 24.34 -35.23
N SER A 46 -11.54 23.90 -36.42
CA SER A 46 -10.33 23.10 -36.57
C SER A 46 -9.14 24.06 -36.59
N GLY A 47 -8.26 23.96 -35.61
CA GLY A 47 -6.95 24.62 -35.57
C GLY A 47 -6.19 23.97 -34.42
N GLY A 48 -5.03 23.33 -34.58
CA GLY A 48 -3.92 23.60 -35.47
C GLY A 48 -2.71 23.43 -34.55
N GLN A 49 -1.93 22.36 -34.74
CA GLN A 49 -0.74 22.13 -33.93
C GLN A 49 0.23 23.30 -34.10
N PRO A 50 0.77 23.89 -33.03
CA PRO A 50 1.90 24.79 -33.16
C PRO A 50 3.17 23.96 -33.46
N SER A 51 3.85 24.29 -34.55
CA SER A 51 5.19 23.81 -34.86
C SER A 51 6.20 24.20 -33.76
N PRO A 52 7.24 23.38 -33.52
CA PRO A 52 8.15 23.58 -32.41
C PRO A 52 9.06 24.78 -32.68
N SER A 53 8.87 25.86 -31.93
CA SER A 53 9.85 26.94 -31.86
C SER A 53 11.10 26.42 -31.15
N VAL A 54 12.20 26.32 -31.90
CA VAL A 54 13.54 26.03 -31.40
C VAL A 54 13.98 27.16 -30.47
N LEU A 55 14.05 26.88 -29.17
CA LEU A 55 14.76 27.71 -28.20
C LEU A 55 16.13 27.09 -27.95
N ALA A 56 17.18 27.87 -28.24
CA ALA A 56 18.57 27.55 -27.96
C ALA A 56 18.84 27.47 -26.43
N PRO A 57 19.90 26.76 -25.99
CA PRO A 57 20.05 26.34 -24.60
C PRO A 57 20.58 27.48 -23.73
N ALA A 58 19.86 27.80 -22.67
CA ALA A 58 20.43 28.52 -21.53
C ALA A 58 20.83 27.49 -20.47
N ALA A 59 22.12 27.36 -20.20
CA ALA A 59 22.63 26.61 -19.06
C ALA A 59 22.51 27.45 -17.77
N ALA A 60 22.09 26.81 -16.67
CA ALA A 60 22.10 27.25 -15.24
C ALA A 60 21.29 28.51 -14.90
N THR A 61 20.17 28.48 -14.16
CA THR A 61 19.95 27.91 -12.81
C THR A 61 18.52 27.37 -12.61
N THR A 62 18.38 26.16 -12.06
CA THR A 62 17.10 25.47 -11.80
C THR A 62 16.45 25.83 -10.45
N THR A 63 17.27 26.21 -9.48
CA THR A 63 16.87 26.73 -8.15
C THR A 63 16.52 28.20 -8.23
N LEU A 64 15.37 28.57 -7.68
CA LEU A 64 14.84 29.94 -7.64
C LEU A 64 15.23 30.65 -6.35
N ASP A 65 15.20 29.95 -5.22
CA ASP A 65 15.46 30.53 -3.91
C ASP A 65 15.98 29.47 -2.92
N THR A 66 16.65 29.91 -1.86
CA THR A 66 17.20 29.03 -0.84
C THR A 66 17.28 29.72 0.52
N LEU A 67 16.66 29.09 1.52
CA LEU A 67 16.72 29.51 2.91
C LEU A 67 17.56 28.51 3.72
N SER A 68 18.61 29.00 4.39
CA SER A 68 19.38 28.22 5.37
C SER A 68 18.87 28.50 6.79
N PHE A 69 18.40 27.47 7.48
CA PHE A 69 17.85 27.60 8.82
C PHE A 69 18.96 27.67 9.88
N GLY A 70 18.75 28.51 10.89
CA GLY A 70 19.75 28.84 11.90
C GLY A 70 20.76 29.92 11.49
N ASP A 71 20.77 30.34 10.22
CA ASP A 71 21.48 31.54 9.76
C ASP A 71 20.55 32.76 9.89
N ARG A 72 20.84 33.65 10.85
CA ARG A 72 20.02 34.84 11.13
C ARG A 72 19.89 35.78 9.93
N THR A 73 20.92 35.86 9.08
CA THR A 73 20.89 36.73 7.90
C THR A 73 19.95 36.16 6.86
N ALA A 74 20.07 34.86 6.57
CA ALA A 74 19.17 34.18 5.65
C ALA A 74 17.72 34.19 6.14
N GLU A 75 17.50 33.87 7.43
CA GLU A 75 16.16 33.87 8.04
C GLU A 75 15.51 35.25 7.99
N SER A 76 16.27 36.31 8.28
CA SER A 76 15.78 37.68 8.22
C SER A 76 15.48 38.13 6.78
N ALA A 77 16.30 37.74 5.80
CA ALA A 77 16.06 38.02 4.38
C ALA A 77 14.76 37.37 3.84
N HIS A 78 14.32 36.27 4.45
CA HIS A 78 13.07 35.57 4.11
C HIS A 78 11.90 35.93 5.04
N ALA A 79 12.06 36.94 5.89
CA ALA A 79 11.08 37.34 6.90
C ALA A 79 10.58 36.17 7.75
N LEU A 80 11.49 35.27 8.15
CA LEU A 80 11.14 34.10 8.94
C LEU A 80 10.58 34.52 10.30
N SER A 81 9.45 33.93 10.65
CA SER A 81 8.79 34.06 11.94
C SER A 81 8.39 32.69 12.45
N THR A 82 8.31 32.54 13.77
CA THR A 82 7.90 31.28 14.41
C THR A 82 6.84 31.53 15.45
N GLY A 83 5.88 30.62 15.59
CA GLY A 83 4.77 30.75 16.53
C GLY A 83 4.18 29.39 16.86
N PHE A 84 3.09 29.38 17.62
CA PHE A 84 2.29 28.18 17.83
C PHE A 84 0.95 28.33 17.10
N PHE A 85 0.46 27.22 16.56
CA PHE A 85 -0.91 27.14 16.06
C PHE A 85 -1.92 27.21 17.22
N SER A 86 -3.06 27.86 17.04
CA SER A 86 -4.09 28.00 18.08
C SER A 86 -4.48 26.66 18.70
N VAL A 87 -4.63 26.59 20.02
CA VAL A 87 -4.94 25.33 20.73
C VAL A 87 -6.14 24.60 20.14
N GLN A 88 -5.96 23.32 19.78
CA GLN A 88 -6.97 22.46 19.16
C GLN A 88 -7.48 21.36 20.09
N ALA A 89 -6.64 20.81 20.98
CA ALA A 89 -7.03 19.77 21.92
C ALA A 89 -8.19 20.23 22.83
N GLN A 90 -9.27 19.45 22.84
CA GLN A 90 -10.48 19.70 23.66
C GLN A 90 -10.59 18.80 24.89
N VAL A 91 -9.68 17.83 25.03
CA VAL A 91 -9.66 16.85 26.13
C VAL A 91 -8.43 17.10 27.01
N ALA A 92 -8.58 16.92 28.32
CA ALA A 92 -7.49 17.15 29.27
C ALA A 92 -6.26 16.24 29.02
N PRO A 93 -5.03 16.75 29.27
CA PRO A 93 -4.74 18.13 29.66
C PRO A 93 -4.93 19.09 28.47
N VAL A 94 -5.62 20.21 28.66
CA VAL A 94 -5.79 21.22 27.59
C VAL A 94 -4.61 22.18 27.66
N PRO A 95 -3.83 22.38 26.58
CA PRO A 95 -2.69 23.30 26.56
C PRO A 95 -3.07 24.75 26.89
N SER A 96 -2.16 25.49 27.52
CA SER A 96 -2.33 26.91 27.80
C SER A 96 -1.98 27.81 26.61
N GLU A 97 -2.59 29.00 26.58
CA GLU A 97 -2.19 30.10 25.68
C GLU A 97 -1.75 31.34 26.49
N PRO A 98 -0.53 31.87 26.25
CA PRO A 98 0.51 31.33 25.38
C PRO A 98 1.16 30.06 25.97
N SER A 99 1.89 29.30 25.15
CA SER A 99 2.78 28.25 25.67
C SER A 99 3.95 28.85 26.46
N SER A 100 4.46 28.14 27.47
CA SER A 100 5.61 28.59 28.26
C SER A 100 6.97 28.42 27.55
N GLY A 101 7.03 27.54 26.55
CA GLY A 101 8.24 27.22 25.79
C GLY A 101 8.32 27.98 24.46
N ALA A 102 9.48 27.94 23.83
CA ALA A 102 9.65 28.48 22.48
C ALA A 102 8.97 27.56 21.43
N PRO A 103 8.43 28.10 20.33
CA PRO A 103 7.86 27.29 19.24
C PRO A 103 8.91 26.57 18.40
N SER A 104 10.17 27.01 18.46
CA SER A 104 11.27 26.39 17.72
C SER A 104 12.60 26.63 18.42
N ASP A 105 13.60 25.84 18.06
CA ASP A 105 14.99 26.08 18.42
C ASP A 105 15.94 25.87 17.24
N VAL A 106 17.16 26.38 17.39
CA VAL A 106 18.27 26.16 16.46
C VAL A 106 19.26 25.19 17.12
N VAL A 107 19.63 24.15 16.40
CA VAL A 107 20.57 23.12 16.85
C VAL A 107 21.77 23.03 15.92
N THR A 108 22.87 22.49 16.43
CA THR A 108 23.98 21.99 15.60
C THR A 108 23.70 20.54 15.26
N GLY A 109 23.54 20.25 13.98
CA GLY A 109 23.17 18.95 13.45
C GLY A 109 24.30 18.24 12.71
N GLY A 110 23.93 17.42 11.72
CA GLY A 110 24.85 16.68 10.86
C GLY A 110 25.92 17.57 10.24
N LEU A 111 27.16 17.07 10.21
CA LEU A 111 28.35 17.79 9.75
C LEU A 111 28.65 19.11 10.49
N GLY A 112 28.06 19.33 11.67
CA GLY A 112 28.19 20.59 12.40
C GLY A 112 27.40 21.75 11.80
N LEU A 113 26.48 21.47 10.87
CA LEU A 113 25.63 22.50 10.25
C LEU A 113 24.47 22.89 11.17
N THR A 114 24.00 24.13 11.06
CA THR A 114 22.82 24.58 11.79
C THR A 114 21.53 24.00 11.18
N ALA A 115 20.58 23.68 12.04
CA ALA A 115 19.23 23.28 11.65
C ALA A 115 18.21 23.86 12.63
N ARG A 116 16.96 24.00 12.18
CA ARG A 116 15.84 24.43 13.03
C ARG A 116 14.89 23.27 13.30
N ARG A 117 14.40 23.13 14.53
CA ARG A 117 13.34 22.18 14.90
C ARG A 117 12.10 22.92 15.36
N LEU A 118 10.93 22.36 15.09
CA LEU A 118 9.67 22.84 15.65
C LEU A 118 9.38 22.06 16.94
N LEU A 119 8.98 22.76 17.99
CA LEU A 119 8.87 22.22 19.35
C LEU A 119 7.42 21.98 19.76
N PRO A 120 7.15 20.99 20.64
CA PRO A 120 5.82 20.81 21.22
C PRO A 120 5.47 21.97 22.17
N ARG A 121 4.17 22.19 22.40
CA ARG A 121 3.71 23.09 23.46
C ARG A 121 4.09 22.55 24.84
N THR A 122 4.41 23.46 25.75
CA THR A 122 4.67 23.19 27.17
C THR A 122 3.77 24.03 28.09
N PRO A 123 3.43 23.54 29.29
CA PRO A 123 3.78 22.21 29.83
C PRO A 123 3.00 21.06 29.18
N ASP A 124 1.83 21.35 28.59
CA ASP A 124 0.94 20.34 28.03
C ASP A 124 0.98 20.35 26.48
N PRO A 125 1.16 19.18 25.84
CA PRO A 125 1.23 19.07 24.39
C PRO A 125 -0.17 19.12 23.74
N ASP A 126 -0.23 19.73 22.56
CA ASP A 126 -1.39 19.71 21.66
C ASP A 126 -1.17 18.70 20.50
N TYR A 127 -2.15 18.53 19.62
CA TYR A 127 -1.95 17.84 18.35
C TYR A 127 -0.96 18.54 17.43
N TYR A 128 -0.83 19.87 17.58
CA TYR A 128 0.06 20.74 16.85
C TYR A 128 1.19 21.28 17.73
N GLY A 129 2.37 21.47 17.15
CA GLY A 129 3.49 22.12 17.82
C GLY A 129 3.72 23.53 17.31
N GLY A 130 4.98 23.93 17.32
CA GLY A 130 5.43 25.15 16.67
C GLY A 130 5.22 25.12 15.17
N GLU A 131 5.21 26.31 14.60
CA GLU A 131 5.17 26.55 13.16
C GLU A 131 6.20 27.62 12.80
N MET A 132 6.66 27.59 11.55
CA MET A 132 7.48 28.65 11.00
C MET A 132 6.93 29.13 9.66
N THR A 133 6.93 30.44 9.47
CA THR A 133 6.42 31.11 8.27
C THR A 133 7.53 31.97 7.67
N PHE A 134 7.73 31.88 6.36
CA PHE A 134 8.75 32.63 5.62
C PHE A 134 8.30 32.83 4.17
N THR A 135 8.94 33.76 3.46
CA THR A 135 8.64 34.07 2.05
C THR A 135 9.72 33.48 1.16
N MET A 136 9.34 32.81 0.07
CA MET A 136 10.29 32.31 -0.94
C MET A 136 9.91 32.79 -2.33
N ALA A 137 10.90 33.02 -3.20
CA ALA A 137 10.69 33.34 -4.60
C ALA A 137 10.14 32.13 -5.38
N VAL A 138 9.29 32.40 -6.37
CA VAL A 138 8.70 31.40 -7.27
C VAL A 138 8.67 31.92 -8.71
N ASP A 139 8.57 31.00 -9.66
CA ASP A 139 8.33 31.32 -11.07
C ASP A 139 6.81 31.50 -11.30
N PRO A 140 6.36 32.63 -11.88
CA PRO A 140 4.94 32.92 -12.07
C PRO A 140 4.27 32.13 -13.19
N VAL A 141 5.03 31.38 -14.00
CA VAL A 141 4.55 30.71 -15.22
C VAL A 141 4.81 29.20 -15.17
N LYS A 142 5.98 28.80 -14.67
CA LYS A 142 6.40 27.40 -14.64
C LYS A 142 5.86 26.66 -13.42
N GLN A 143 5.82 25.34 -13.52
CA GLN A 143 5.60 24.49 -12.36
C GLN A 143 6.73 24.70 -11.34
N ASN A 144 6.36 24.96 -10.09
CA ASN A 144 7.30 25.13 -8.98
C ASN A 144 7.28 23.90 -8.07
N PHE A 145 8.39 23.64 -7.41
CA PHE A 145 8.57 22.59 -6.41
C PHE A 145 9.17 23.20 -5.14
N PHE A 146 8.85 22.59 -4.01
CA PHE A 146 9.42 22.93 -2.71
C PHE A 146 10.19 21.72 -2.18
N THR A 147 11.44 21.95 -1.75
CA THR A 147 12.27 20.89 -1.17
C THR A 147 12.75 21.30 0.21
N ILE A 148 12.74 20.36 1.16
CA ILE A 148 13.46 20.49 2.43
C ILE A 148 14.64 19.52 2.50
N LYS A 149 15.72 19.97 3.12
CA LYS A 149 16.91 19.17 3.45
C LYS A 149 16.88 18.79 4.93
N ILE A 150 16.88 17.49 5.22
CA ILE A 150 16.88 16.93 6.58
C ILE A 150 18.01 15.91 6.74
N TRP A 151 18.47 15.70 7.98
CA TRP A 151 19.52 14.72 8.27
C TRP A 151 18.93 13.34 8.49
N GLY A 152 19.44 12.36 7.76
CA GLY A 152 18.88 11.02 7.73
C GLY A 152 19.19 10.17 8.95
N SER A 153 20.06 10.60 9.87
CA SER A 153 20.19 9.98 11.20
C SER A 153 19.19 10.52 12.22
N ASP A 154 18.54 11.65 11.95
CA ASP A 154 17.57 12.22 12.89
C ASP A 154 16.31 11.34 12.93
N THR A 155 15.72 11.20 14.11
CA THR A 155 14.46 10.48 14.33
C THR A 155 13.44 11.40 14.96
N SER A 156 12.21 11.38 14.47
CA SER A 156 11.09 12.05 15.13
C SER A 156 9.77 11.40 14.75
N THR A 157 8.89 11.22 15.73
CA THR A 157 7.52 10.79 15.49
C THR A 157 6.60 11.96 15.09
N SER A 158 7.11 13.19 15.13
CA SER A 158 6.38 14.40 14.75
C SER A 158 6.44 14.63 13.24
N TRP A 159 5.30 14.97 12.64
CA TRP A 159 5.14 15.13 11.21
C TRP A 159 5.09 16.62 10.84
N LEU A 160 5.31 16.93 9.56
CA LEU A 160 5.31 18.28 9.01
C LEU A 160 4.28 18.41 7.90
N VAL A 161 3.50 19.49 7.97
CA VAL A 161 2.56 19.89 6.92
C VAL A 161 3.06 21.16 6.25
N LEU A 162 3.00 21.17 4.92
CA LEU A 162 3.27 22.33 4.10
C LEU A 162 1.99 23.14 3.86
N ASN A 163 2.07 24.45 4.09
CA ASN A 163 1.08 25.39 3.63
C ASN A 163 1.71 26.43 2.70
N VAL A 164 0.98 26.77 1.63
CA VAL A 164 1.37 27.80 0.67
C VAL A 164 0.24 28.80 0.54
N ASN A 165 0.49 30.07 0.87
CA ASN A 165 -0.51 31.14 0.84
C ASN A 165 -1.83 30.81 1.59
N GLY A 166 -1.72 30.05 2.69
CA GLY A 166 -2.85 29.64 3.53
C GLY A 166 -3.50 28.29 3.17
N PHE A 167 -3.15 27.68 2.03
CA PHE A 167 -3.68 26.38 1.61
C PHE A 167 -2.76 25.25 2.07
N GLU A 168 -3.32 24.15 2.59
CA GLU A 168 -2.56 22.93 2.91
C GLU A 168 -2.23 22.20 1.60
N VAL A 169 -0.94 21.91 1.37
CA VAL A 169 -0.49 21.18 0.18
C VAL A 169 -0.35 19.71 0.53
N GLY A 170 -1.02 18.87 -0.24
CA GLY A 170 -1.04 17.43 -0.05
C GLY A 170 -2.13 16.94 0.90
N GLY A 171 -2.11 15.65 1.21
CA GLY A 171 -2.98 15.05 2.22
C GLY A 171 -2.22 14.23 3.25
N ARG A 172 -2.89 13.97 4.36
CA ARG A 172 -2.36 13.36 5.58
C ARG A 172 -2.38 11.83 5.55
N HIS A 173 -3.32 11.24 4.82
CA HIS A 173 -3.47 9.78 4.72
C HIS A 173 -4.32 9.38 3.51
N MET A 174 -3.77 8.49 2.66
CA MET A 174 -4.49 7.83 1.57
C MET A 174 -5.20 8.78 0.58
N THR A 175 -4.60 9.94 0.31
CA THR A 175 -5.13 10.95 -0.62
C THR A 175 -4.46 10.88 -1.99
N PRO A 176 -5.11 11.35 -3.06
CA PRO A 176 -4.58 11.33 -4.43
C PRO A 176 -3.66 12.51 -4.78
N ASP A 177 -3.05 13.11 -3.75
CA ASP A 177 -2.31 14.37 -3.78
C ASP A 177 -0.88 14.16 -3.24
N GLU A 178 -0.11 15.25 -3.12
CA GLU A 178 1.21 15.21 -2.49
C GLU A 178 1.15 14.66 -1.05
N GLU A 179 2.22 14.02 -0.58
CA GLU A 179 2.28 13.56 0.80
C GLU A 179 2.86 14.64 1.73
N ILE A 180 2.38 14.62 2.97
CA ILE A 180 3.02 15.30 4.09
C ILE A 180 4.45 14.81 4.33
N LEU A 181 5.24 15.59 5.08
CA LEU A 181 6.68 15.37 5.25
C LEU A 181 6.95 14.71 6.61
N LEU A 182 7.69 13.59 6.65
CA LEU A 182 8.07 12.92 7.90
C LEU A 182 9.42 12.20 7.81
N ASN A 183 10.02 11.90 8.97
CA ASN A 183 11.20 11.04 9.10
C ASN A 183 11.20 10.32 10.48
N HIS A 184 10.58 9.14 10.52
CA HIS A 184 10.25 8.43 11.77
C HIS A 184 11.39 7.55 12.33
N SER A 185 12.42 7.26 11.54
CA SER A 185 13.24 6.07 11.78
C SER A 185 14.74 6.20 11.49
N GLY A 186 15.23 7.40 11.14
CA GLY A 186 16.66 7.61 10.94
C GLY A 186 17.23 6.69 9.85
N TRP A 187 16.43 6.44 8.81
CA TRP A 187 16.62 5.36 7.85
C TRP A 187 17.77 5.60 6.86
N PHE A 188 18.36 6.79 6.84
CA PHE A 188 19.45 7.15 5.94
C PHE A 188 20.65 7.69 6.72
N PRO A 189 21.32 6.84 7.52
CA PRO A 189 22.28 7.30 8.50
C PRO A 189 23.46 8.06 7.86
N ASN A 190 23.87 9.10 8.58
CA ASN A 190 25.02 9.98 8.34
C ASN A 190 25.01 10.72 7.00
N ARG A 191 23.82 10.90 6.40
CA ARG A 191 23.63 11.51 5.08
C ARG A 191 22.39 12.39 5.05
N PHE A 192 22.25 13.22 4.02
CA PHE A 192 21.06 14.06 3.85
C PHE A 192 19.96 13.37 3.04
N ILE A 193 18.72 13.65 3.43
CA ILE A 193 17.51 13.34 2.69
C ILE A 193 16.94 14.66 2.16
N TYR A 194 16.54 14.66 0.88
CA TYR A 194 15.83 15.76 0.24
C TYR A 194 14.39 15.32 -0.05
N ARG A 195 13.45 16.03 0.55
CA ARG A 195 12.01 15.77 0.40
C ARG A 195 11.41 16.85 -0.48
N THR A 196 10.97 16.48 -1.68
CA THR A 196 10.43 17.41 -2.69
C THR A 196 8.94 17.19 -2.90
N VAL A 197 8.16 18.26 -2.86
CA VAL A 197 6.74 18.25 -3.20
C VAL A 197 6.45 19.30 -4.27
N ARG A 198 5.46 19.05 -5.12
CA ARG A 198 4.97 20.02 -6.10
C ARG A 198 4.16 21.11 -5.39
N ILE A 199 4.39 22.37 -5.75
CA ILE A 199 3.48 23.47 -5.38
C ILE A 199 2.41 23.58 -6.47
N PRO A 200 1.10 23.42 -6.18
CA PRO A 200 0.07 23.53 -7.21
C PRO A 200 0.18 24.83 -8.01
N LEU A 201 0.23 24.73 -9.35
CA LEU A 201 0.56 25.86 -10.23
C LEU A 201 -0.32 27.10 -10.01
N HIS A 202 -1.61 26.92 -9.71
CA HIS A 202 -2.53 28.03 -9.47
C HIS A 202 -2.17 28.87 -8.24
N LEU A 203 -1.36 28.34 -7.30
CA LEU A 203 -0.87 29.09 -6.14
C LEU A 203 0.32 30.00 -6.45
N THR A 204 1.04 29.73 -7.55
CA THR A 204 2.20 30.54 -7.99
C THR A 204 1.91 31.36 -9.24
N MET A 205 0.86 31.03 -10.00
CA MET A 205 0.53 31.70 -11.26
C MET A 205 0.40 33.22 -11.08
N GLY A 206 1.19 33.98 -11.84
CA GLY A 206 1.23 35.44 -11.77
C GLY A 206 1.93 36.02 -10.52
N ARG A 207 2.53 35.19 -9.66
CA ARG A 207 3.23 35.60 -8.44
C ARG A 207 4.73 35.34 -8.56
N ARG A 208 5.56 36.23 -8.00
CA ARG A 208 7.02 36.07 -7.93
C ARG A 208 7.53 35.57 -6.58
N SER A 209 6.65 35.54 -5.59
CA SER A 209 6.93 34.99 -4.27
C SER A 209 5.65 34.41 -3.67
N VAL A 210 5.82 33.49 -2.73
CA VAL A 210 4.74 32.91 -1.94
C VAL A 210 5.12 32.89 -0.47
N THR A 211 4.11 32.94 0.40
CA THR A 211 4.29 32.68 1.82
C THR A 211 4.24 31.17 2.04
N ILE A 212 5.33 30.63 2.57
CA ILE A 212 5.45 29.25 3.01
C ILE A 212 5.23 29.21 4.52
N LYS A 213 4.44 28.24 4.98
CA LYS A 213 4.35 27.87 6.38
C LYS A 213 4.60 26.37 6.52
N LEU A 214 5.52 26.00 7.40
CA LEU A 214 5.71 24.63 7.85
C LEU A 214 5.15 24.50 9.26
N ARG A 215 4.16 23.60 9.44
CA ARG A 215 3.52 23.31 10.72
C ARG A 215 3.91 21.91 11.19
N SER A 216 4.19 21.75 12.48
CA SER A 216 4.43 20.42 13.05
C SER A 216 3.18 19.86 13.73
N LEU A 217 2.98 18.56 13.62
CA LEU A 217 1.93 17.81 14.30
C LEU A 217 2.50 16.54 14.94
N GLY A 218 1.75 15.94 15.88
CA GLY A 218 2.04 14.61 16.37
C GLY A 218 1.68 13.51 15.37
N GLU A 219 2.18 12.30 15.61
CA GLU A 219 1.98 11.12 14.76
C GLU A 219 0.50 10.87 14.43
N ILE A 220 0.22 10.45 13.20
CA ILE A 220 -1.11 10.01 12.78
C ILE A 220 -1.15 8.48 12.72
N ALA A 221 -1.97 7.86 13.56
CA ALA A 221 -2.26 6.43 13.55
C ALA A 221 -3.38 6.11 12.55
N TYR A 222 -3.01 5.84 11.29
CA TYR A 222 -3.90 5.65 10.13
C TYR A 222 -5.11 4.74 10.39
N TYR A 223 -4.92 3.67 11.16
CA TYR A 223 -5.94 2.64 11.40
C TYR A 223 -6.58 2.71 12.78
N ALA A 224 -6.30 3.75 13.57
CA ALA A 224 -6.98 3.94 14.85
C ALA A 224 -8.50 4.08 14.61
N SER A 225 -9.31 3.51 15.50
CA SER A 225 -10.77 3.65 15.52
C SER A 225 -11.24 4.46 16.74
N GLY A 226 -12.43 5.06 16.65
CA GLY A 226 -12.99 5.91 17.70
C GLY A 226 -12.47 7.35 17.67
N ASP A 227 -12.41 8.00 18.83
CA ASP A 227 -12.16 9.44 18.99
C ASP A 227 -10.87 9.96 18.31
N TYR A 228 -10.82 11.27 18.05
CA TYR A 228 -9.73 11.91 17.32
C TYR A 228 -8.36 11.76 18.01
N ASP A 229 -8.27 11.79 19.35
CA ASP A 229 -7.05 11.56 20.13
C ASP A 229 -6.36 10.21 19.86
N LYS A 230 -7.13 9.22 19.43
CA LYS A 230 -6.57 7.90 19.10
C LYS A 230 -5.89 7.92 17.73
N TYR A 231 -6.37 8.75 16.82
CA TYR A 231 -5.84 8.91 15.47
C TYR A 231 -4.69 9.89 15.41
N GLN A 232 -4.90 11.17 15.72
CA GLN A 232 -3.79 12.12 15.76
C GLN A 232 -3.28 12.18 17.19
N LYS A 233 -2.08 11.66 17.40
CA LYS A 233 -1.40 11.77 18.69
C LYS A 233 -1.02 13.23 18.93
N ARG A 234 -0.89 13.57 20.22
CA ARG A 234 -0.31 14.85 20.61
C ARG A 234 1.18 14.88 20.26
N MET A 235 1.66 16.02 19.80
CA MET A 235 3.07 16.24 19.53
C MET A 235 3.82 16.33 20.87
N LYS A 236 4.57 15.28 21.21
CA LYS A 236 5.31 15.20 22.48
C LYS A 236 6.82 15.40 22.33
N ALA A 237 7.31 15.46 21.10
CA ALA A 237 8.72 15.57 20.79
C ALA A 237 8.95 16.60 19.67
N PRO A 238 10.14 17.21 19.59
CA PRO A 238 10.52 18.05 18.47
C PRO A 238 10.44 17.33 17.11
N THR A 239 10.29 18.07 16.03
CA THR A 239 10.55 17.55 14.68
C THR A 239 12.03 17.19 14.50
N VAL A 240 12.35 16.49 13.41
CA VAL A 240 13.74 16.43 12.91
C VAL A 240 14.29 17.84 12.59
N GLY A 241 15.62 17.97 12.52
CA GLY A 241 16.25 19.22 12.12
C GLY A 241 16.03 19.52 10.65
N ILE A 242 15.51 20.71 10.35
CA ILE A 242 15.35 21.24 9.00
C ILE A 242 16.54 22.16 8.72
N TYR A 243 17.37 21.82 7.74
CA TYR A 243 18.62 22.53 7.45
C TYR A 243 18.43 23.60 6.40
N ARG A 244 17.71 23.27 5.33
CA ARG A 244 17.44 24.18 4.21
C ARG A 244 16.06 23.96 3.62
N ALA A 245 15.53 25.02 3.03
CA ALA A 245 14.38 24.99 2.14
C ALA A 245 14.75 25.58 0.79
N TYR A 246 14.17 25.04 -0.28
CA TYR A 246 14.43 25.45 -1.67
C TYR A 246 13.10 25.60 -2.42
N THR A 247 13.05 26.56 -3.33
CA THR A 247 12.08 26.58 -4.43
C THR A 247 12.81 26.44 -5.75
N HIS A 248 12.24 25.70 -6.68
CA HIS A 248 12.87 25.40 -7.96
C HIS A 248 11.83 24.98 -9.01
N THR A 249 12.23 24.91 -10.29
CA THR A 249 11.31 24.67 -11.43
C THR A 249 11.45 23.30 -12.10
N GLN A 250 12.38 22.46 -11.64
CA GLN A 250 12.58 21.10 -12.15
C GLN A 250 12.14 20.08 -11.11
N GLY A 251 11.74 18.87 -11.50
CA GLY A 251 11.39 17.84 -10.50
C GLY A 251 12.58 17.44 -9.63
N TYR A 252 13.78 17.44 -10.22
CA TYR A 252 15.04 17.12 -9.56
C TYR A 252 15.75 18.40 -9.07
N LEU A 253 16.19 18.39 -7.81
CA LEU A 253 17.02 19.44 -7.24
C LEU A 253 18.50 19.03 -7.37
N ASP A 254 19.27 19.81 -8.12
CA ASP A 254 20.72 19.64 -8.17
C ASP A 254 21.35 20.22 -6.89
N VAL A 255 22.05 19.37 -6.16
CA VAL A 255 22.74 19.70 -4.91
C VAL A 255 24.25 19.46 -5.02
N ALA A 256 24.76 19.36 -6.25
CA ALA A 256 26.18 19.32 -6.52
C ALA A 256 26.87 20.55 -5.92
N GLY A 257 27.89 20.32 -5.10
CA GLY A 257 28.62 21.38 -4.40
C GLY A 257 28.12 21.68 -2.99
N GLU A 258 26.99 21.13 -2.56
CA GLU A 258 26.62 21.16 -1.15
C GLU A 258 27.40 20.12 -0.34
N ALA A 259 27.69 20.45 0.93
CA ALA A 259 28.24 19.47 1.87
C ALA A 259 27.26 18.29 2.03
N GLN A 260 27.77 17.09 1.77
CA GLN A 260 27.07 15.83 1.97
C GLN A 260 27.78 14.98 3.00
N GLY A 261 27.01 14.14 3.68
CA GLY A 261 27.55 13.13 4.57
C GLY A 261 27.95 11.86 3.81
N SER A 262 28.42 10.86 4.55
CA SER A 262 28.88 9.58 4.01
C SER A 262 28.16 8.43 4.69
N ALA A 263 27.82 7.41 3.92
CA ALA A 263 27.26 6.19 4.46
C ALA A 263 28.21 5.58 5.52
N PRO A 264 27.71 5.11 6.67
CA PRO A 264 28.54 4.34 7.58
C PRO A 264 28.96 3.03 6.92
N SER A 265 30.14 2.51 7.30
CA SER A 265 30.61 1.21 6.81
C SER A 265 29.62 0.11 7.18
N PRO A 266 29.07 -0.65 6.22
CA PRO A 266 28.10 -1.68 6.53
C PRO A 266 28.77 -2.82 7.31
N ALA A 267 28.13 -3.26 8.39
CA ALA A 267 28.51 -4.47 9.12
C ALA A 267 27.57 -5.62 8.78
N LEU A 268 28.07 -6.85 8.74
CA LEU A 268 27.21 -8.03 8.72
C LEU A 268 26.85 -8.43 10.15
N LYS A 269 25.63 -8.92 10.35
CA LYS A 269 25.23 -9.50 11.62
C LYS A 269 25.69 -10.96 11.66
N THR A 270 26.61 -11.27 12.56
CA THR A 270 27.09 -12.66 12.71
C THR A 270 26.09 -13.46 13.54
N ALA A 271 25.63 -14.60 13.01
CA ALA A 271 24.91 -15.61 13.78
C ALA A 271 25.82 -16.83 14.01
N THR A 272 25.96 -17.27 15.26
CA THR A 272 26.73 -18.46 15.61
C THR A 272 25.87 -19.72 15.55
N ALA A 273 26.50 -20.90 15.52
CA ALA A 273 25.78 -22.17 15.65
C ALA A 273 25.00 -22.27 16.99
N SER A 274 25.51 -21.61 18.05
CA SER A 274 24.80 -21.51 19.33
C SER A 274 23.53 -20.68 19.21
N ASP A 275 23.57 -19.55 18.47
CA ASP A 275 22.38 -18.71 18.24
C ASP A 275 21.30 -19.47 17.46
N GLU A 276 21.71 -20.20 16.42
CA GLU A 276 20.82 -21.05 15.63
C GLU A 276 20.12 -22.11 16.51
N SER A 277 20.91 -22.88 17.28
CA SER A 277 20.36 -23.94 18.15
C SER A 277 19.43 -23.39 19.23
N THR A 278 19.74 -22.20 19.76
CA THR A 278 18.92 -21.50 20.75
C THR A 278 17.61 -21.02 20.12
N TRP A 279 17.67 -20.43 18.92
CA TRP A 279 16.48 -20.00 18.18
C TRP A 279 15.55 -21.18 17.89
N LEU A 280 16.06 -22.28 17.37
CA LEU A 280 15.25 -23.46 17.04
C LEU A 280 14.64 -24.11 18.29
N SER A 281 15.38 -24.18 19.39
CA SER A 281 14.87 -24.72 20.66
C SER A 281 13.75 -23.86 21.23
N ARG A 282 13.92 -22.52 21.22
CA ARG A 282 12.88 -21.58 21.65
C ARG A 282 11.65 -21.66 20.75
N TRP A 283 11.85 -21.76 19.43
CA TRP A 283 10.77 -21.92 18.46
C TRP A 283 9.89 -23.12 18.80
N LYS A 284 10.51 -24.31 18.92
CA LYS A 284 9.79 -25.54 19.24
C LYS A 284 9.07 -25.46 20.59
N ALA A 285 9.70 -24.86 21.60
CA ALA A 285 9.10 -24.67 22.91
C ALA A 285 7.87 -23.74 22.84
N THR A 286 7.94 -22.62 22.14
CA THR A 286 6.83 -21.69 21.97
C THR A 286 5.66 -22.33 21.24
N VAL A 287 5.91 -23.02 20.12
CA VAL A 287 4.85 -23.73 19.38
C VAL A 287 4.20 -24.81 20.24
N ASN A 288 4.99 -25.66 20.91
CA ASN A 288 4.44 -26.70 21.78
C ASN A 288 3.64 -26.13 22.97
N GLY A 289 4.04 -24.97 23.51
CA GLY A 289 3.27 -24.25 24.51
C GLY A 289 1.92 -23.74 23.98
N GLN A 290 1.90 -23.18 22.76
CA GLN A 290 0.68 -22.75 22.09
C GLN A 290 -0.28 -23.93 21.79
N LEU A 291 0.27 -25.07 21.37
CA LEU A 291 -0.50 -26.30 21.12
C LEU A 291 -1.08 -26.86 22.43
N ALA A 292 -0.26 -26.98 23.48
CA ALA A 292 -0.69 -27.45 24.79
C ALA A 292 -1.84 -26.58 25.36
N SER A 293 -1.77 -25.26 25.20
CA SER A 293 -2.86 -24.36 25.62
C SER A 293 -4.17 -24.64 24.87
N ARG A 294 -4.12 -24.96 23.58
CA ARG A 294 -5.33 -25.23 22.78
C ARG A 294 -5.93 -26.60 23.07
N LEU A 295 -5.09 -27.57 23.42
CA LEU A 295 -5.55 -28.92 23.80
C LEU A 295 -6.38 -28.93 25.09
N THR A 296 -6.29 -27.89 25.93
CA THR A 296 -7.03 -27.79 27.19
C THR A 296 -8.17 -26.78 27.16
N MET A 297 -8.32 -26.01 26.07
CA MET A 297 -9.41 -25.06 25.92
C MET A 297 -10.78 -25.75 25.82
N ALA A 298 -11.82 -25.04 26.25
CA ALA A 298 -13.20 -25.42 25.96
C ALA A 298 -13.46 -25.29 24.45
N GLY A 299 -14.19 -26.25 23.87
CA GLY A 299 -14.48 -26.24 22.43
C GLY A 299 -15.15 -24.95 21.93
N SER A 300 -15.99 -24.33 22.75
CA SER A 300 -16.64 -23.03 22.47
C SER A 300 -15.69 -21.83 22.45
N SER A 301 -14.47 -21.99 22.96
CA SER A 301 -13.44 -20.95 22.94
C SER A 301 -12.43 -21.14 21.81
N LEU A 302 -12.48 -22.27 21.09
CA LEU A 302 -11.60 -22.52 19.94
C LEU A 302 -12.11 -21.75 18.72
N THR A 303 -11.23 -20.99 18.08
CA THR A 303 -11.52 -20.35 16.79
C THR A 303 -11.26 -21.32 15.63
N PRO A 304 -11.75 -21.03 14.41
CA PRO A 304 -11.40 -21.78 13.20
C PRO A 304 -9.88 -21.91 13.01
N ARG A 305 -9.11 -20.85 13.32
CA ARG A 305 -7.65 -20.86 13.21
C ARG A 305 -7.00 -21.77 14.25
N ASP A 306 -7.55 -21.87 15.45
CA ASP A 306 -7.01 -22.76 16.48
C ASP A 306 -7.16 -24.23 16.09
N ILE A 307 -8.31 -24.64 15.55
CA ILE A 307 -8.51 -26.03 15.11
C ILE A 307 -7.72 -26.37 13.85
N ASP A 308 -7.51 -25.40 12.94
CA ASP A 308 -6.62 -25.55 11.78
C ASP A 308 -5.16 -25.70 12.21
N TYR A 309 -4.72 -24.92 13.20
CA TYR A 309 -3.37 -25.04 13.77
C TYR A 309 -3.14 -26.41 14.42
N LEU A 310 -4.09 -26.88 15.22
CA LEU A 310 -4.06 -28.23 15.81
C LEU A 310 -4.02 -29.32 14.72
N ALA A 311 -4.87 -29.20 13.70
CA ALA A 311 -4.93 -30.16 12.58
C ALA A 311 -3.61 -30.21 11.80
N ARG A 312 -2.99 -29.06 11.52
CA ARG A 312 -1.69 -28.99 10.85
C ARG A 312 -0.60 -29.69 11.67
N ALA A 313 -0.56 -29.41 12.98
CA ALA A 313 0.42 -29.95 13.91
C ALA A 313 0.33 -31.48 14.09
N TYR A 314 -0.82 -32.09 13.81
CA TYR A 314 -1.01 -33.56 13.88
C TYR A 314 -0.01 -34.36 13.02
N SER A 315 0.49 -33.76 11.93
CA SER A 315 1.46 -34.38 11.03
C SER A 315 2.94 -34.08 11.35
N ALA A 316 3.23 -33.17 12.28
CA ALA A 316 4.59 -32.71 12.54
C ALA A 316 5.25 -33.47 13.68
N SER A 317 6.16 -34.39 13.35
CA SER A 317 6.77 -35.37 14.26
C SER A 317 7.54 -34.79 15.45
N TRP A 318 7.97 -33.54 15.37
CA TRP A 318 8.65 -32.84 16.46
C TRP A 318 7.69 -32.23 17.49
N SER A 319 6.40 -32.08 17.15
CA SER A 319 5.42 -31.37 17.97
C SER A 319 4.69 -32.30 18.96
N THR A 320 4.17 -31.74 20.05
CA THR A 320 3.34 -32.47 21.03
C THR A 320 1.96 -32.88 20.50
N ALA A 321 1.56 -32.33 19.35
CA ALA A 321 0.33 -32.66 18.66
C ALA A 321 0.47 -33.86 17.71
N TYR A 322 1.69 -34.31 17.43
CA TYR A 322 1.95 -35.39 16.48
C TYR A 322 1.16 -36.64 16.80
N GLN A 323 0.25 -37.02 15.91
CA GLN A 323 -0.62 -38.19 16.05
C GLN A 323 -1.38 -38.27 17.40
N ASN A 324 -1.52 -37.16 18.12
CA ASN A 324 -2.15 -37.13 19.43
C ASN A 324 -3.68 -37.21 19.29
N PRO A 325 -4.36 -38.24 19.82
CA PRO A 325 -5.81 -38.39 19.68
C PRO A 325 -6.61 -37.22 20.28
N GLU A 326 -6.04 -36.50 21.25
CA GLU A 326 -6.64 -35.32 21.85
C GLU A 326 -6.82 -34.17 20.86
N VAL A 327 -5.93 -34.06 19.86
CA VAL A 327 -6.08 -33.11 18.75
C VAL A 327 -7.39 -33.37 18.01
N VAL A 328 -7.66 -34.62 17.65
CA VAL A 328 -8.88 -35.01 16.93
C VAL A 328 -10.11 -34.69 17.77
N ARG A 329 -10.07 -34.98 19.07
CA ARG A 329 -11.16 -34.66 20.01
C ARG A 329 -11.44 -33.16 20.05
N GLN A 330 -10.41 -32.33 20.13
CA GLN A 330 -10.56 -30.87 20.19
C GLN A 330 -11.02 -30.26 18.87
N VAL A 331 -10.55 -30.76 17.73
CA VAL A 331 -11.06 -30.34 16.41
C VAL A 331 -12.54 -30.66 16.28
N ILE A 332 -12.99 -31.86 16.68
CA ILE A 332 -14.42 -32.22 16.70
C ILE A 332 -15.21 -31.27 17.62
N ALA A 333 -14.71 -31.00 18.83
CA ALA A 333 -15.37 -30.11 19.79
C ALA A 333 -15.51 -28.68 19.27
N GLY A 334 -14.48 -28.15 18.61
CA GLY A 334 -14.51 -26.83 17.98
C GLY A 334 -15.49 -26.78 16.81
N LEU A 335 -15.51 -27.78 15.93
CA LEU A 335 -16.47 -27.88 14.83
C LEU A 335 -17.92 -27.93 15.33
N ASP A 336 -18.18 -28.75 16.37
CA ASP A 336 -19.50 -28.83 17.00
C ASP A 336 -19.92 -27.48 17.61
N ALA A 337 -19.00 -26.78 18.27
CA ALA A 337 -19.27 -25.47 18.86
C ALA A 337 -19.55 -24.39 17.80
N MET A 338 -18.83 -24.40 16.67
CA MET A 338 -19.07 -23.47 15.55
C MET A 338 -20.42 -23.73 14.90
N ALA A 339 -20.79 -25.00 14.70
CA ALA A 339 -22.11 -25.36 14.18
C ALA A 339 -23.25 -24.97 15.16
N LEU A 340 -23.03 -25.13 16.48
CA LEU A 340 -23.94 -24.67 17.52
C LEU A 340 -24.13 -23.14 17.49
N ALA A 341 -23.03 -22.39 17.39
CA ALA A 341 -23.07 -20.93 17.33
C ALA A 341 -23.77 -20.42 16.05
N TYR A 342 -23.50 -21.05 14.91
CA TYR A 342 -24.22 -20.79 13.67
C TYR A 342 -25.72 -21.10 13.81
N ALA A 343 -26.09 -22.25 14.39
CA ALA A 343 -27.49 -22.64 14.58
C ALA A 343 -28.28 -21.59 15.38
N ALA A 344 -27.64 -20.98 16.38
CA ALA A 344 -28.21 -19.94 17.22
C ALA A 344 -28.33 -18.58 16.52
N ALA A 345 -27.43 -18.25 15.59
CA ALA A 345 -27.37 -16.95 14.91
C ALA A 345 -27.05 -17.09 13.40
N PRO A 346 -27.90 -17.76 12.61
CA PRO A 346 -27.56 -18.18 11.25
C PRO A 346 -27.35 -17.02 10.27
N THR A 347 -27.94 -15.85 10.53
CA THR A 347 -27.84 -14.68 9.66
C THR A 347 -26.70 -13.73 10.04
N THR A 348 -26.13 -13.85 11.25
CA THR A 348 -25.16 -12.88 11.77
C THR A 348 -23.84 -13.50 12.22
N TYR A 349 -23.81 -14.79 12.58
CA TYR A 349 -22.63 -15.45 13.11
C TYR A 349 -21.41 -15.28 12.20
N ILE A 350 -21.54 -15.64 10.93
CA ILE A 350 -20.43 -15.61 9.97
C ILE A 350 -19.78 -14.22 9.87
N GLN A 351 -20.57 -13.14 9.84
CA GLN A 351 -20.06 -11.78 9.71
C GLN A 351 -19.60 -11.13 11.02
N SER A 352 -19.84 -11.77 12.17
CA SER A 352 -19.63 -11.16 13.50
C SER A 352 -18.18 -11.17 14.00
N HIS A 353 -17.24 -11.60 13.15
CA HIS A 353 -15.84 -11.84 13.51
C HIS A 353 -14.85 -10.84 12.89
N GLY A 354 -15.30 -9.64 12.52
CA GLY A 354 -14.43 -8.59 11.97
C GLY A 354 -13.67 -9.06 10.74
N ASN A 355 -12.35 -8.84 10.68
CA ASN A 355 -11.52 -9.23 9.54
C ASN A 355 -11.45 -10.74 9.33
N ASP A 356 -11.66 -11.55 10.37
CA ASP A 356 -11.66 -13.01 10.25
C ASP A 356 -12.89 -13.55 9.50
N SER A 357 -13.93 -12.71 9.31
CA SER A 357 -15.10 -13.05 8.51
C SER A 357 -14.94 -12.81 7.01
N TRP A 358 -13.81 -12.23 6.56
CA TRP A 358 -13.59 -11.97 5.14
C TRP A 358 -13.61 -13.27 4.33
N GLY A 359 -14.50 -13.37 3.34
CA GLY A 359 -14.71 -14.61 2.58
C GLY A 359 -15.46 -15.70 3.33
N GLY A 360 -16.07 -15.37 4.46
CA GLY A 360 -16.64 -16.33 5.41
C GLY A 360 -15.69 -16.66 6.54
N TYR A 361 -16.24 -17.01 7.70
CA TYR A 361 -15.47 -17.23 8.93
C TYR A 361 -14.85 -18.64 9.03
N LEU A 362 -15.46 -19.64 8.39
CA LEU A 362 -15.15 -21.05 8.62
C LEU A 362 -14.14 -21.66 7.62
N GLY A 363 -13.40 -20.81 6.87
CA GLY A 363 -12.36 -21.27 5.96
C GLY A 363 -11.32 -22.18 6.64
N PRO A 364 -10.64 -21.72 7.71
CA PRO A 364 -9.68 -22.54 8.44
C PRO A 364 -10.30 -23.84 9.01
N ALA A 365 -11.56 -23.81 9.43
CA ALA A 365 -12.27 -25.00 9.90
C ALA A 365 -12.45 -26.05 8.79
N GLY A 366 -12.75 -25.61 7.57
CA GLY A 366 -12.80 -26.48 6.39
C GLY A 366 -11.44 -27.11 6.07
N ASP A 367 -10.34 -26.37 6.22
CA ASP A 367 -8.99 -26.92 6.03
C ASP A 367 -8.60 -27.91 7.15
N ALA A 368 -9.04 -27.67 8.38
CA ALA A 368 -8.86 -28.62 9.48
C ALA A 368 -9.53 -29.97 9.18
N ILE A 369 -10.74 -29.94 8.63
CA ILE A 369 -11.45 -31.15 8.16
C ILE A 369 -10.65 -31.86 7.08
N ARG A 370 -10.15 -31.13 6.08
CA ARG A 370 -9.37 -31.70 4.98
C ARG A 370 -8.11 -32.41 5.46
N GLN A 371 -7.40 -31.80 6.41
CA GLN A 371 -6.15 -32.34 6.97
C GLN A 371 -6.37 -33.59 7.83
N LEU A 372 -7.48 -33.63 8.59
CA LEU A 372 -7.81 -34.75 9.50
C LEU A 372 -8.92 -35.66 8.96
N TRP A 373 -9.18 -35.64 7.66
CA TRP A 373 -10.30 -36.38 7.08
C TRP A 373 -10.31 -37.89 7.44
N PRO A 374 -9.18 -38.62 7.40
CA PRO A 374 -9.15 -40.01 7.82
C PRO A 374 -9.65 -40.25 9.25
N GLN A 375 -9.40 -39.31 10.15
CA GLN A 375 -9.77 -39.36 11.57
C GLN A 375 -11.22 -38.90 11.81
N LEU A 376 -11.73 -37.97 11.01
CA LEU A 376 -13.03 -37.33 11.22
C LEU A 376 -14.20 -38.05 10.52
N ARG A 377 -13.99 -38.69 9.37
CA ARG A 377 -15.08 -39.24 8.54
C ARG A 377 -16.02 -40.20 9.29
N ASN A 378 -15.50 -40.95 10.26
CA ASN A 378 -16.27 -41.95 11.01
C ASN A 378 -17.22 -41.34 12.05
N VAL A 379 -17.03 -40.06 12.43
CA VAL A 379 -17.89 -39.40 13.43
C VAL A 379 -19.04 -38.61 12.80
N LEU A 380 -19.09 -38.51 11.47
CA LEU A 380 -20.09 -37.71 10.77
C LEU A 380 -21.53 -38.17 11.03
N GLY A 381 -21.73 -39.46 11.25
CA GLY A 381 -23.05 -40.04 11.57
C GLY A 381 -23.52 -39.80 13.01
N THR A 382 -22.69 -39.22 13.89
CA THR A 382 -23.09 -38.95 15.28
C THR A 382 -24.13 -37.83 15.33
N THR A 383 -25.28 -38.10 15.94
CA THR A 383 -26.33 -37.10 16.22
C THR A 383 -25.98 -36.27 17.45
N VAL A 384 -26.04 -34.95 17.30
CA VAL A 384 -25.78 -33.96 18.35
C VAL A 384 -26.93 -32.94 18.37
N SER A 385 -27.26 -32.41 19.56
CA SER A 385 -28.25 -31.35 19.71
C SER A 385 -27.58 -29.98 19.53
N TYR A 386 -27.83 -29.34 18.39
CA TYR A 386 -27.35 -27.99 18.08
C TYR A 386 -28.41 -26.91 18.35
N GLY A 387 -29.68 -27.30 18.59
CA GLY A 387 -30.77 -26.36 18.78
C GLY A 387 -30.93 -25.36 17.61
N GLY A 388 -31.57 -24.22 17.88
CA GLY A 388 -31.71 -23.14 16.90
C GLY A 388 -32.28 -23.63 15.56
N THR A 389 -31.68 -23.18 14.47
CA THR A 389 -32.10 -23.54 13.10
C THR A 389 -31.66 -24.93 12.62
N ILE A 390 -30.82 -25.64 13.39
CA ILE A 390 -30.35 -26.99 13.04
C ILE A 390 -31.13 -28.07 13.79
N GLY A 391 -31.51 -27.82 15.05
CA GLY A 391 -32.16 -28.80 15.91
C GLY A 391 -31.21 -29.93 16.33
N SER A 392 -31.73 -31.16 16.41
CA SER A 392 -30.90 -32.37 16.54
C SER A 392 -30.59 -32.91 15.16
N ALA A 393 -29.31 -33.03 14.83
CA ALA A 393 -28.86 -33.47 13.50
C ALA A 393 -27.56 -34.24 13.61
N THR A 394 -27.21 -35.00 12.56
CA THR A 394 -25.88 -35.59 12.46
C THR A 394 -24.82 -34.49 12.29
N ARG A 395 -23.60 -34.76 12.72
CA ARG A 395 -22.44 -33.87 12.46
C ARG A 395 -22.33 -33.52 10.99
N GLN A 396 -22.56 -34.50 10.10
CA GLN A 396 -22.58 -34.27 8.66
C GLN A 396 -23.50 -33.11 8.27
N VAL A 397 -24.77 -33.15 8.69
CA VAL A 397 -25.77 -32.14 8.35
C VAL A 397 -25.42 -30.80 8.99
N ALA A 398 -25.01 -30.80 10.26
CA ALA A 398 -24.75 -29.56 10.99
C ALA A 398 -23.52 -28.82 10.48
N TRP A 399 -22.40 -29.55 10.29
CA TRP A 399 -21.16 -28.99 9.77
C TRP A 399 -21.33 -28.54 8.31
N ALA A 400 -22.05 -29.31 7.48
CA ALA A 400 -22.33 -28.92 6.10
C ALA A 400 -23.11 -27.59 6.01
N LYS A 401 -24.15 -27.41 6.84
CA LYS A 401 -24.93 -26.16 6.90
C LYS A 401 -24.07 -24.95 7.27
N ALA A 402 -23.23 -25.09 8.31
CA ALA A 402 -22.37 -23.99 8.75
C ALA A 402 -21.30 -23.64 7.70
N LEU A 403 -20.62 -24.63 7.14
CA LEU A 403 -19.62 -24.43 6.08
C LEU A 403 -20.24 -23.81 4.83
N ARG A 404 -21.42 -24.29 4.40
CA ARG A 404 -22.13 -23.74 3.25
C ARG A 404 -22.49 -22.27 3.47
N ALA A 405 -22.99 -21.91 4.65
CA ALA A 405 -23.27 -20.52 5.00
C ALA A 405 -22.00 -19.65 4.95
N SER A 406 -20.85 -20.19 5.36
CA SER A 406 -19.57 -19.49 5.23
C SER A 406 -19.16 -19.26 3.78
N VAL A 407 -19.27 -20.29 2.92
CA VAL A 407 -18.98 -20.20 1.48
C VAL A 407 -19.90 -19.18 0.79
N ASP A 408 -21.20 -19.26 1.07
CA ASP A 408 -22.20 -18.35 0.50
C ASP A 408 -21.98 -16.90 0.95
N PHE A 409 -21.72 -16.68 2.24
CA PHE A 409 -21.36 -15.35 2.72
C PHE A 409 -20.16 -14.79 1.95
N GLY A 410 -19.09 -15.58 1.80
CA GLY A 410 -17.87 -15.14 1.14
C GLY A 410 -18.08 -14.77 -0.33
N ARG A 411 -18.74 -15.62 -1.13
CA ARG A 411 -18.94 -15.36 -2.56
C ARG A 411 -19.86 -14.17 -2.85
N PHE A 412 -20.71 -13.80 -1.89
CA PHE A 412 -21.59 -12.64 -1.97
C PHE A 412 -21.02 -11.37 -1.32
N ASN A 413 -19.88 -11.46 -0.64
CA ASN A 413 -19.25 -10.36 0.08
C ASN A 413 -17.73 -10.35 -0.18
N ARG A 414 -17.36 -10.38 -1.47
CA ARG A 414 -15.98 -10.30 -1.91
C ARG A 414 -15.42 -8.90 -1.69
N ARG A 415 -14.09 -8.82 -1.65
CA ARG A 415 -13.36 -7.60 -1.33
C ARG A 415 -12.79 -6.98 -2.60
N ARG A 416 -12.49 -5.68 -2.53
CA ARG A 416 -11.97 -4.89 -3.66
C ARG A 416 -10.52 -4.46 -3.48
N ILE A 417 -9.97 -4.73 -2.31
CA ILE A 417 -8.58 -4.46 -1.94
C ILE A 417 -7.84 -5.79 -2.07
N SER A 418 -6.67 -5.76 -2.71
CA SER A 418 -6.00 -6.95 -3.26
C SER A 418 -5.71 -8.03 -2.20
N ASN A 419 -5.11 -7.66 -1.06
CA ASN A 419 -4.84 -8.61 0.02
C ASN A 419 -6.11 -9.10 0.74
N GLN A 420 -7.08 -8.21 0.95
CA GLN A 420 -8.36 -8.56 1.58
C GLN A 420 -9.11 -9.58 0.73
N GLU A 421 -9.08 -9.42 -0.59
CA GLU A 421 -9.69 -10.36 -1.52
C GLU A 421 -8.95 -11.71 -1.55
N ILE A 422 -7.62 -11.70 -1.47
CA ILE A 422 -6.84 -12.93 -1.36
C ILE A 422 -7.18 -13.70 -0.08
N TYR A 423 -7.33 -13.01 1.06
CA TYR A 423 -7.79 -13.64 2.30
C TYR A 423 -9.23 -14.17 2.16
N ALA A 424 -10.12 -13.39 1.54
CA ALA A 424 -11.50 -13.80 1.33
C ALA A 424 -11.59 -15.05 0.43
N ALA A 425 -10.96 -15.03 -0.75
CA ALA A 425 -10.93 -16.14 -1.68
C ALA A 425 -10.32 -17.41 -1.07
N THR A 426 -9.27 -17.25 -0.26
CA THR A 426 -8.67 -18.37 0.49
C THR A 426 -9.65 -18.96 1.48
N SER A 427 -10.39 -18.14 2.23
CA SER A 427 -11.40 -18.61 3.17
C SER A 427 -12.54 -19.35 2.47
N ILE A 428 -13.05 -18.79 1.35
CA ILE A 428 -14.10 -19.43 0.52
C ILE A 428 -13.65 -20.82 0.07
N TYR A 429 -12.45 -20.91 -0.50
CA TYR A 429 -11.92 -22.17 -1.02
C TYR A 429 -11.78 -23.21 0.10
N LEU A 430 -11.14 -22.85 1.22
CA LEU A 430 -10.87 -23.78 2.31
C LEU A 430 -12.16 -24.28 2.98
N ALA A 431 -13.16 -23.40 3.17
CA ALA A 431 -14.47 -23.79 3.67
C ALA A 431 -15.14 -24.79 2.71
N ASN A 432 -15.05 -24.54 1.40
CA ASN A 432 -15.60 -25.45 0.39
C ASN A 432 -14.85 -26.79 0.34
N SER A 433 -13.53 -26.82 0.51
CA SER A 433 -12.75 -28.07 0.55
C SER A 433 -13.19 -28.98 1.70
N GLY A 434 -13.46 -28.42 2.87
CA GLY A 434 -14.05 -29.17 3.98
C GLY A 434 -15.48 -29.62 3.69
N LEU A 435 -16.29 -28.74 3.11
CA LEU A 435 -17.68 -29.04 2.73
C LEU A 435 -17.76 -30.17 1.72
N LEU A 436 -16.87 -30.24 0.74
CA LEU A 436 -16.82 -31.30 -0.27
C LEU A 436 -16.61 -32.69 0.35
N LEU A 437 -15.85 -32.76 1.45
CA LEU A 437 -15.63 -34.01 2.19
C LEU A 437 -16.83 -34.37 3.08
N VAL A 438 -17.41 -33.38 3.77
CA VAL A 438 -18.55 -33.59 4.66
C VAL A 438 -19.83 -33.92 3.89
N ASP A 439 -20.15 -33.13 2.87
CA ASP A 439 -21.32 -33.30 2.02
C ASP A 439 -21.10 -32.64 0.64
N ALA A 440 -20.63 -33.43 -0.31
CA ALA A 440 -20.37 -32.99 -1.68
C ALA A 440 -21.61 -32.46 -2.41
N THR A 441 -22.84 -32.79 -1.98
CA THR A 441 -24.07 -32.31 -2.62
C THR A 441 -24.35 -30.84 -2.31
N GLN A 442 -23.79 -30.33 -1.21
CA GLN A 442 -23.91 -28.94 -0.78
C GLN A 442 -22.71 -28.09 -1.23
N ALA A 443 -21.59 -28.71 -1.60
CA ALA A 443 -20.38 -28.02 -2.00
C ALA A 443 -20.49 -27.38 -3.40
N LEU A 444 -19.71 -26.33 -3.62
CA LEU A 444 -19.36 -25.89 -4.97
C LEU A 444 -18.47 -26.94 -5.64
N GLN A 445 -18.56 -27.05 -6.96
CA GLN A 445 -17.59 -27.83 -7.73
C GLN A 445 -16.17 -27.31 -7.46
N GLU A 446 -15.20 -28.21 -7.39
CA GLU A 446 -13.80 -27.85 -7.12
C GLU A 446 -13.27 -26.80 -8.11
N THR A 447 -13.66 -26.89 -9.38
CA THR A 447 -13.31 -25.90 -10.41
C THR A 447 -13.87 -24.51 -10.12
N GLU A 448 -15.09 -24.43 -9.57
CA GLU A 448 -15.74 -23.15 -9.23
C GLU A 448 -15.23 -22.58 -7.91
N ALA A 449 -14.90 -23.41 -6.91
CA ALA A 449 -14.24 -22.95 -5.70
C ALA A 449 -12.82 -22.44 -5.99
N ARG A 450 -12.06 -23.16 -6.83
CA ARG A 450 -10.70 -22.78 -7.20
C ARG A 450 -10.64 -21.49 -8.03
N ARG A 451 -11.69 -21.19 -8.80
CA ARG A 451 -11.84 -19.92 -9.53
C ARG A 451 -11.58 -18.71 -8.62
N TYR A 452 -12.13 -18.66 -7.40
CA TYR A 452 -11.93 -17.51 -6.53
C TYR A 452 -10.45 -17.23 -6.24
N LEU A 453 -9.64 -18.28 -6.04
CA LEU A 453 -8.20 -18.14 -5.87
C LEU A 453 -7.54 -17.59 -7.15
N TYR A 454 -7.92 -18.11 -8.32
CA TYR A 454 -7.36 -17.64 -9.58
C TYR A 454 -7.70 -16.18 -9.87
N GLU A 455 -8.91 -15.75 -9.54
CA GLU A 455 -9.32 -14.35 -9.67
C GLU A 455 -8.58 -13.44 -8.68
N ALA A 456 -8.45 -13.85 -7.42
CA ALA A 456 -7.80 -13.06 -6.37
C ALA A 456 -6.28 -12.91 -6.59
N PHE A 457 -5.60 -13.98 -7.04
CA PHE A 457 -4.17 -13.95 -7.34
C PHE A 457 -3.85 -13.44 -8.76
N GLY A 458 -4.86 -13.01 -9.53
CA GLY A 458 -4.68 -12.43 -10.87
C GLY A 458 -4.21 -13.44 -11.93
N ILE A 459 -4.59 -14.71 -11.80
CA ILE A 459 -4.45 -15.73 -12.85
C ILE A 459 -5.58 -15.60 -13.88
N THR A 460 -6.77 -15.23 -13.43
CA THR A 460 -7.95 -14.92 -14.27
C THR A 460 -8.53 -13.56 -13.86
N PRO A 461 -9.36 -12.92 -14.72
CA PRO A 461 -10.01 -11.66 -14.37
C PRO A 461 -10.90 -11.79 -13.13
N TRP A 462 -10.96 -10.74 -12.32
CA TRP A 462 -11.80 -10.68 -11.13
C TRP A 462 -13.23 -10.25 -11.49
N MET A 463 -14.20 -11.11 -11.16
CA MET A 463 -15.58 -10.98 -11.63
C MET A 463 -16.51 -10.27 -10.64
N GLY A 464 -16.02 -9.92 -9.46
CA GLY A 464 -16.84 -9.36 -8.38
C GLY A 464 -17.63 -10.42 -7.61
N ASP A 465 -18.58 -9.93 -6.82
CA ASP A 465 -19.54 -10.76 -6.08
C ASP A 465 -20.35 -11.64 -7.03
N ASP A 466 -20.53 -12.90 -6.68
CA ASP A 466 -21.45 -13.77 -7.41
C ASP A 466 -22.90 -13.28 -7.24
N GLN A 467 -23.75 -13.64 -8.20
CA GLN A 467 -25.18 -13.33 -8.14
C GLN A 467 -25.92 -14.39 -7.32
N ALA A 468 -27.08 -13.98 -6.78
CA ALA A 468 -27.97 -14.88 -6.07
C ALA A 468 -28.25 -16.14 -6.91
N GLY A 469 -28.16 -17.30 -6.27
CA GLY A 469 -28.30 -18.60 -6.92
C GLY A 469 -27.73 -19.70 -6.04
N ASP A 470 -28.31 -20.89 -6.13
CA ASP A 470 -27.95 -22.05 -5.32
C ASP A 470 -27.26 -23.14 -6.15
N GLY A 471 -26.81 -24.19 -5.46
CA GLY A 471 -26.22 -25.36 -6.09
C GLY A 471 -24.69 -25.30 -6.23
N PRO A 472 -24.12 -26.24 -7.00
CA PRO A 472 -22.68 -26.46 -7.06
C PRO A 472 -21.95 -25.59 -8.10
N ILE A 473 -22.69 -24.96 -9.02
CA ILE A 473 -22.16 -24.03 -10.03
C ILE A 473 -22.77 -22.65 -9.77
N PRO A 474 -22.00 -21.67 -9.27
CA PRO A 474 -22.52 -20.33 -9.00
C PRO A 474 -22.88 -19.56 -10.26
N VAL A 475 -23.84 -18.63 -10.13
CA VAL A 475 -24.06 -17.58 -11.13
C VAL A 475 -23.01 -16.50 -10.91
N ARG A 476 -22.09 -16.34 -11.87
CA ARG A 476 -20.94 -15.44 -11.72
C ARG A 476 -21.34 -13.96 -11.68
N GLY A 477 -20.47 -13.17 -11.05
CA GLY A 477 -20.62 -11.72 -10.96
C GLY A 477 -20.63 -10.97 -12.28
N THR A 478 -20.87 -9.66 -12.18
CA THR A 478 -21.08 -8.77 -13.34
C THR A 478 -19.80 -8.07 -13.82
N ALA A 479 -18.62 -8.43 -13.29
CA ALA A 479 -17.34 -7.78 -13.57
C ALA A 479 -17.42 -6.24 -13.42
N PRO A 480 -17.54 -5.72 -12.17
CA PRO A 480 -17.85 -4.31 -11.95
C PRO A 480 -16.76 -3.33 -12.45
N ASN A 481 -15.53 -3.83 -12.68
CA ASN A 481 -14.39 -3.10 -13.26
C ASN A 481 -14.18 -3.42 -14.76
N GLY A 482 -15.15 -4.07 -15.42
CA GLY A 482 -15.01 -4.62 -16.76
C GLY A 482 -14.44 -6.05 -16.78
N PRO A 483 -14.62 -6.79 -17.89
CA PRO A 483 -14.35 -8.23 -17.97
C PRO A 483 -12.87 -8.61 -17.87
N ASP A 484 -11.95 -7.70 -18.22
CA ASP A 484 -10.49 -7.95 -18.23
C ASP A 484 -9.74 -7.21 -17.11
N TRP A 485 -10.32 -7.12 -15.92
CA TRP A 485 -9.67 -6.51 -14.75
C TRP A 485 -9.04 -7.55 -13.83
N TYR A 486 -7.77 -7.34 -13.42
CA TYR A 486 -7.00 -8.29 -12.61
C TYR A 486 -6.50 -7.67 -11.31
N MET A 487 -6.58 -8.43 -10.21
CA MET A 487 -6.05 -8.05 -8.88
C MET A 487 -4.51 -8.02 -8.82
N THR A 488 -3.86 -8.79 -9.68
CA THR A 488 -2.39 -8.85 -9.81
C THR A 488 -2.05 -8.63 -11.27
N THR A 489 -1.05 -7.79 -11.54
CA THR A 489 -0.59 -7.48 -12.89
C THR A 489 0.03 -8.71 -13.56
N SER A 490 0.13 -8.67 -14.88
CA SER A 490 0.86 -9.68 -15.65
C SER A 490 2.30 -9.89 -15.17
N ARG A 491 2.95 -8.82 -14.66
CA ARG A 491 4.30 -8.83 -14.11
C ARG A 491 4.39 -9.33 -12.66
N GLY A 492 3.28 -9.41 -11.93
CA GLY A 492 3.21 -10.05 -10.61
C GLY A 492 3.13 -9.10 -9.42
N THR A 493 2.90 -7.80 -9.62
CA THR A 493 2.59 -6.90 -8.50
C THR A 493 1.09 -6.78 -8.29
N THR A 494 0.65 -6.61 -7.04
CA THR A 494 -0.79 -6.42 -6.76
C THR A 494 -1.24 -5.02 -7.14
N LYS A 495 -2.46 -4.91 -7.65
CA LYS A 495 -3.00 -3.71 -8.29
C LYS A 495 -4.24 -3.19 -7.56
N GLU A 496 -4.21 -1.93 -7.14
CA GLU A 496 -5.38 -1.18 -6.64
C GLU A 496 -5.55 0.11 -7.46
N GLY A 497 -5.72 1.30 -6.87
CA GLY A 497 -5.61 2.58 -7.59
C GLY A 497 -4.17 2.96 -7.97
N CYS A 498 -3.20 2.15 -7.55
CA CYS A 498 -1.77 2.40 -7.55
C CYS A 498 -1.04 1.09 -7.22
N LEU A 499 0.29 1.11 -7.17
CA LEU A 499 1.10 0.03 -6.62
C LEU A 499 0.80 -0.12 -5.12
N VAL A 500 0.36 -1.29 -4.70
CA VAL A 500 0.26 -1.61 -3.27
C VAL A 500 1.66 -1.93 -2.76
N GLY A 501 2.10 -1.21 -1.72
CA GLY A 501 3.40 -1.37 -1.05
C GLY A 501 3.65 -2.80 -0.54
N GLY A 502 4.85 -3.06 -0.02
CA GLY A 502 5.26 -4.42 0.32
C GLY A 502 4.55 -4.99 1.56
N ASP A 503 4.24 -4.16 2.54
CA ASP A 503 3.55 -4.53 3.77
C ASP A 503 2.13 -5.06 3.51
N TYR A 504 1.40 -4.43 2.59
CA TYR A 504 0.05 -4.86 2.23
C TYR A 504 0.02 -5.82 1.05
N GLY A 505 0.77 -5.52 0.00
CA GLY A 505 0.61 -6.09 -1.34
C GLY A 505 1.43 -7.36 -1.60
N GLU A 506 2.28 -7.79 -0.68
CA GLU A 506 3.09 -9.00 -0.85
C GLU A 506 2.32 -10.27 -0.52
N GLN A 507 1.79 -10.90 -1.56
CA GLN A 507 0.93 -12.08 -1.44
C GLN A 507 1.49 -13.29 -2.22
N GLY A 508 2.70 -13.18 -2.77
CA GLY A 508 3.31 -14.26 -3.58
C GLY A 508 3.58 -15.53 -2.79
N ALA A 509 4.07 -15.43 -1.55
CA ALA A 509 4.25 -16.59 -0.70
C ALA A 509 2.90 -17.21 -0.28
N ASN A 510 1.84 -16.41 -0.13
CA ASN A 510 0.50 -16.92 0.14
C ASN A 510 -0.04 -17.73 -1.05
N ALA A 511 0.13 -17.23 -2.29
CA ALA A 511 -0.19 -17.97 -3.51
C ALA A 511 0.59 -19.29 -3.60
N TYR A 512 1.88 -19.26 -3.30
CA TYR A 512 2.73 -20.45 -3.33
C TYR A 512 2.33 -21.48 -2.27
N ARG A 513 2.12 -21.06 -1.02
CA ARG A 513 1.70 -21.94 0.09
C ARG A 513 0.35 -22.60 -0.19
N ILE A 514 -0.66 -21.84 -0.64
CA ILE A 514 -1.95 -22.44 -0.98
C ILE A 514 -1.82 -23.39 -2.18
N GLY A 515 -1.04 -23.02 -3.20
CA GLY A 515 -0.76 -23.88 -4.36
C GLY A 515 -0.08 -25.19 -3.97
N GLN A 516 0.92 -25.16 -3.09
CA GLN A 516 1.53 -26.37 -2.54
C GLN A 516 0.52 -27.23 -1.78
N ARG A 517 -0.31 -26.59 -0.94
CA ARG A 517 -1.27 -27.29 -0.09
C ARG A 517 -2.31 -28.07 -0.88
N ILE A 518 -2.76 -27.53 -2.01
CA ILE A 518 -3.86 -28.11 -2.81
C ILE A 518 -3.36 -28.81 -4.09
N GLY A 519 -2.04 -28.86 -4.30
CA GLY A 519 -1.42 -29.45 -5.49
C GLY A 519 -1.70 -28.66 -6.78
N ASP A 520 -1.69 -27.33 -6.72
CA ASP A 520 -1.94 -26.46 -7.86
C ASP A 520 -0.65 -25.79 -8.37
N ASP A 521 -0.17 -26.24 -9.53
CA ASP A 521 1.04 -25.72 -10.16
C ASP A 521 0.90 -24.29 -10.68
N ARG A 522 -0.31 -23.85 -11.05
CA ARG A 522 -0.55 -22.49 -11.54
C ARG A 522 -0.42 -21.48 -10.42
N LEU A 523 -0.95 -21.79 -9.24
CA LEU A 523 -0.80 -20.97 -8.03
C LEU A 523 0.65 -20.93 -7.55
N LYS A 524 1.35 -22.06 -7.55
CA LYS A 524 2.80 -22.09 -7.25
C LYS A 524 3.58 -21.19 -8.21
N ALA A 525 3.37 -21.34 -9.52
CA ALA A 525 4.06 -20.52 -10.52
C ALA A 525 3.72 -19.03 -10.39
N GLN A 526 2.45 -18.70 -10.13
CA GLN A 526 2.01 -17.32 -9.89
C GLN A 526 2.69 -16.74 -8.64
N GLY A 527 2.76 -17.50 -7.54
CA GLY A 527 3.45 -17.07 -6.32
C GLY A 527 4.92 -16.76 -6.54
N LEU A 528 5.64 -17.63 -7.25
CA LEU A 528 7.05 -17.40 -7.60
C LEU A 528 7.24 -16.17 -8.51
N LYS A 529 6.33 -15.95 -9.46
CA LYS A 529 6.33 -14.73 -10.30
C LYS A 529 6.16 -13.46 -9.45
N MET A 530 5.19 -13.47 -8.54
CA MET A 530 4.92 -12.34 -7.64
C MET A 530 6.13 -12.04 -6.73
N LEU A 531 6.78 -13.07 -6.20
CA LEU A 531 7.98 -12.91 -5.37
C LEU A 531 9.16 -12.31 -6.15
N ARG A 532 9.37 -12.71 -7.42
CA ARG A 532 10.40 -12.11 -8.29
C ARG A 532 10.13 -10.63 -8.57
N ALA A 533 8.88 -10.26 -8.83
CA ALA A 533 8.50 -8.87 -9.03
C ALA A 533 8.81 -8.02 -7.80
N ARG A 534 8.52 -8.55 -6.60
CA ARG A 534 8.81 -7.87 -5.33
C ARG A 534 10.31 -7.81 -5.02
N ALA A 535 11.07 -8.83 -5.40
CA ALA A 535 12.53 -8.85 -5.25
C ALA A 535 13.22 -7.72 -6.05
N ALA A 536 12.70 -7.37 -7.23
CA ALA A 536 13.22 -6.24 -8.01
C ALA A 536 13.03 -4.88 -7.32
N LEU A 537 12.01 -4.77 -6.46
CA LEU A 537 11.67 -3.53 -5.77
C LEU A 537 12.46 -3.33 -4.47
N ARG A 538 13.06 -4.38 -3.88
CA ARG A 538 13.77 -4.29 -2.59
C ARG A 538 14.80 -3.17 -2.56
N TYR A 539 14.95 -2.46 -1.44
CA TYR A 539 16.04 -1.50 -1.27
C TYR A 539 16.96 -1.87 -0.11
N PRO A 540 18.29 -1.78 -0.31
CA PRO A 540 19.25 -2.05 0.76
C PRO A 540 19.28 -0.89 1.75
N GLY A 541 19.54 -1.23 3.01
CA GLY A 541 19.70 -0.25 4.08
C GLY A 541 20.47 -0.85 5.25
N LEU A 542 20.40 -0.16 6.38
CA LEU A 542 20.93 -0.65 7.65
C LEU A 542 19.80 -0.82 8.65
N ASP A 543 19.88 -1.86 9.49
CA ASP A 543 18.98 -2.03 10.62
C ASP A 543 19.30 -1.02 11.74
N GLY A 544 18.44 -0.97 12.77
CA GLY A 544 18.61 -0.04 13.89
C GLY A 544 19.91 -0.22 14.70
N LYS A 545 20.71 -1.25 14.40
CA LYS A 545 22.03 -1.51 15.01
C LYS A 545 23.19 -1.29 14.01
N GLY A 546 22.89 -0.83 12.79
CA GLY A 546 23.89 -0.57 11.76
C GLY A 546 24.29 -1.79 10.93
N TYR A 547 23.56 -2.91 11.02
CA TYR A 547 23.85 -4.09 10.18
C TYR A 547 23.16 -4.00 8.83
N LEU A 548 23.81 -4.56 7.79
CA LEU A 548 23.25 -4.65 6.45
C LEU A 548 21.90 -5.38 6.48
N THR A 549 20.94 -4.83 5.74
CA THR A 549 19.61 -5.42 5.57
C THR A 549 18.96 -4.96 4.26
N SER A 550 17.82 -5.55 3.93
CA SER A 550 16.99 -5.19 2.79
C SER A 550 15.55 -4.95 3.25
N TYR A 551 14.91 -3.91 2.72
CA TYR A 551 13.57 -3.49 3.12
C TYR A 551 12.55 -3.63 1.99
N VAL A 552 11.28 -3.74 2.39
CA VAL A 552 10.12 -3.56 1.50
C VAL A 552 10.04 -2.12 0.99
N THR A 553 9.55 -1.94 -0.23
CA THR A 553 9.57 -0.66 -0.95
C THR A 553 8.32 0.18 -0.68
N GLU A 554 7.99 0.40 0.59
CA GLU A 554 6.88 1.30 0.98
C GLU A 554 6.98 2.73 0.40
N PRO A 555 8.16 3.35 0.22
CA PRO A 555 8.22 4.74 -0.22
C PRO A 555 7.52 5.06 -1.55
N ILE A 556 7.25 4.06 -2.41
CA ILE A 556 6.48 4.23 -3.65
C ILE A 556 5.16 3.43 -3.67
N GLY A 557 4.81 2.78 -2.56
CA GLY A 557 3.55 2.08 -2.38
C GLY A 557 2.48 3.04 -1.87
N CYS A 558 1.23 2.83 -2.27
CA CYS A 558 0.12 3.71 -1.88
C CYS A 558 -0.61 3.34 -0.59
N ARG A 559 0.03 2.49 0.21
CA ARG A 559 -0.41 2.04 1.52
C ARG A 559 0.81 2.09 2.40
N ASN A 560 0.69 2.67 3.60
CA ASN A 560 1.77 2.72 4.59
C ASN A 560 3.10 3.29 4.03
N ASP A 561 2.99 4.19 3.06
CA ASP A 561 4.08 4.99 2.46
C ASP A 561 5.02 5.66 3.48
N HIS A 562 4.50 6.02 4.65
CA HIS A 562 5.25 6.59 5.77
C HIS A 562 6.14 5.57 6.53
N GLU A 563 5.94 4.25 6.37
CA GLU A 563 6.68 3.20 7.07
C GLU A 563 8.04 2.88 6.41
N ILE A 564 8.81 3.91 6.09
CA ILE A 564 10.16 3.75 5.53
C ILE A 564 11.02 3.02 6.56
N ASN A 565 11.54 1.85 6.15
CA ASN A 565 12.34 0.88 6.91
C ASN A 565 11.57 0.02 7.94
N GLY A 566 10.24 -0.01 7.90
CA GLY A 566 9.42 -0.78 8.84
C GLY A 566 9.57 -2.31 8.71
N HIS A 567 9.69 -2.83 7.49
CA HIS A 567 9.71 -4.28 7.24
C HIS A 567 10.93 -4.74 6.46
N VAL A 568 11.69 -5.64 7.06
CA VAL A 568 12.81 -6.34 6.40
C VAL A 568 12.25 -7.40 5.45
N ALA A 569 12.74 -7.44 4.21
CA ALA A 569 12.38 -8.44 3.22
C ALA A 569 13.47 -8.63 2.16
N TYR A 570 13.66 -9.89 1.76
CA TYR A 570 14.52 -10.27 0.63
C TYR A 570 13.67 -10.97 -0.43
N VAL A 571 13.27 -12.21 -0.17
CA VAL A 571 12.24 -12.92 -0.97
C VAL A 571 10.85 -12.44 -0.58
N GLY A 572 10.52 -12.54 0.70
CA GLY A 572 9.25 -12.15 1.32
C GLY A 572 9.46 -11.87 2.81
N ARG A 573 8.40 -11.96 3.62
CA ARG A 573 8.43 -11.64 5.05
C ARG A 573 8.18 -12.87 5.93
N GLY A 574 8.54 -12.78 7.20
CA GLY A 574 8.36 -13.88 8.15
C GLY A 574 8.98 -15.17 7.61
N ILE A 575 8.20 -16.25 7.56
CA ILE A 575 8.68 -17.58 7.16
C ILE A 575 8.89 -17.77 5.65
N ASP A 576 8.55 -16.78 4.82
CA ASP A 576 8.61 -16.89 3.36
C ASP A 576 10.00 -17.30 2.82
N PRO A 577 11.13 -16.76 3.32
CA PRO A 577 12.47 -17.16 2.87
C PRO A 577 12.74 -18.65 3.10
N LEU A 578 12.24 -19.22 4.20
CA LEU A 578 12.36 -20.66 4.48
C LEU A 578 11.44 -21.49 3.57
N THR A 579 10.20 -21.04 3.40
CA THR A 579 9.22 -21.73 2.55
C THR A 579 9.72 -21.86 1.11
N ILE A 580 10.22 -20.76 0.55
CA ILE A 580 10.71 -20.71 -0.82
C ILE A 580 12.10 -21.34 -0.92
N GLY A 581 13.00 -21.03 0.01
CA GLY A 581 14.34 -21.60 0.03
C GLY A 581 14.35 -23.12 0.15
N ALA A 582 13.49 -23.71 1.00
CA ALA A 582 13.36 -25.16 1.15
C ALA A 582 12.93 -25.89 -0.13
N SER A 583 12.28 -25.21 -1.07
CA SER A 583 11.84 -25.81 -2.34
C SER A 583 12.98 -26.05 -3.33
N GLY A 584 14.14 -25.42 -3.10
CA GLY A 584 15.35 -25.60 -3.88
C GLY A 584 15.31 -25.00 -5.29
N VAL A 585 16.45 -25.08 -5.99
CA VAL A 585 16.67 -24.41 -7.29
C VAL A 585 15.71 -24.90 -8.37
N SER A 586 15.33 -26.19 -8.38
CA SER A 586 14.45 -26.76 -9.41
C SER A 586 13.03 -26.19 -9.37
N VAL A 587 12.60 -25.66 -8.22
CA VAL A 587 11.28 -25.06 -8.04
C VAL A 587 11.38 -23.55 -7.94
N ALA A 588 12.14 -23.03 -6.97
CA ALA A 588 12.24 -21.61 -6.72
C ALA A 588 13.07 -20.87 -7.77
N GLY A 589 14.02 -21.54 -8.43
CA GLY A 589 15.08 -20.89 -9.20
C GLY A 589 16.27 -20.48 -8.33
N ALA A 590 17.42 -20.28 -8.97
CA ALA A 590 18.65 -19.87 -8.29
C ALA A 590 18.54 -18.46 -7.69
N ASP A 591 17.71 -17.61 -8.29
CA ASP A 591 17.45 -16.24 -7.85
C ASP A 591 16.75 -16.21 -6.47
N LEU A 592 15.54 -16.75 -6.36
CA LEU A 592 14.78 -16.70 -5.12
C LEU A 592 15.46 -17.47 -3.97
N LEU A 593 16.13 -18.59 -4.27
CA LEU A 593 16.96 -19.27 -3.28
C LEU A 593 18.15 -18.40 -2.85
N GLY A 594 18.83 -17.74 -3.80
CA GLY A 594 19.93 -16.82 -3.51
C GLY A 594 19.52 -15.65 -2.62
N TYR A 595 18.35 -15.06 -2.87
CA TYR A 595 17.84 -13.97 -2.03
C TYR A 595 17.53 -14.44 -0.60
N ALA A 596 17.02 -15.65 -0.41
CA ALA A 596 16.83 -16.24 0.92
C ALA A 596 18.18 -16.54 1.60
N GLN A 597 19.17 -17.02 0.85
CA GLN A 597 20.53 -17.24 1.33
C GLN A 597 21.21 -15.93 1.72
N GLN A 598 21.02 -14.86 0.95
CA GLN A 598 21.53 -13.53 1.27
C GLN A 598 20.97 -13.03 2.62
N GLN A 599 19.68 -13.20 2.88
CA GLN A 599 19.10 -12.86 4.19
C GLN A 599 19.75 -13.63 5.35
N SER A 600 20.10 -14.90 5.11
CA SER A 600 20.82 -15.72 6.08
C SER A 600 22.26 -15.26 6.27
N ASP A 601 22.96 -14.95 5.18
CA ASP A 601 24.38 -14.54 5.19
C ASP A 601 24.57 -13.16 5.81
N GLU A 602 23.58 -12.28 5.69
CA GLU A 602 23.55 -10.98 6.35
C GLU A 602 23.05 -11.07 7.81
N GLY A 603 22.74 -12.27 8.32
CA GLY A 603 22.32 -12.53 9.70
C GLY A 603 20.91 -12.02 10.03
N GLN A 604 20.13 -11.68 9.02
CA GLN A 604 18.79 -11.12 9.15
C GLN A 604 17.70 -12.19 9.23
N LEU A 605 18.00 -13.46 8.98
CA LEU A 605 16.99 -14.53 9.00
C LEU A 605 16.30 -14.69 10.37
N PHE A 606 17.05 -15.04 11.43
CA PHE A 606 16.44 -15.38 12.73
C PHE A 606 15.76 -14.21 13.44
N GLY A 607 16.27 -12.98 13.25
CA GLY A 607 15.71 -11.79 13.87
C GLY A 607 14.35 -11.37 13.27
N ASN A 608 14.08 -11.81 12.04
CA ASN A 608 12.87 -11.44 11.29
C ASN A 608 11.85 -12.59 11.19
N ILE A 609 12.14 -13.76 11.80
CA ILE A 609 11.22 -14.89 11.88
C ILE A 609 10.87 -15.15 13.33
N ALA A 610 9.63 -14.82 13.69
CA ALA A 610 9.06 -15.03 15.03
C ALA A 610 7.84 -15.97 14.96
N VAL A 611 7.59 -16.68 16.06
CA VAL A 611 6.35 -17.45 16.23
C VAL A 611 5.21 -16.45 16.45
N SER A 612 4.56 -16.02 15.38
CA SER A 612 3.20 -15.50 15.45
C SER A 612 2.25 -16.70 15.57
N GLY A 613 1.08 -16.58 16.20
CA GLY A 613 0.12 -17.68 16.40
C GLY A 613 -0.51 -18.23 15.11
N ASP A 614 0.24 -18.23 14.02
CA ASP A 614 -0.09 -18.76 12.71
C ASP A 614 0.29 -20.23 12.61
N ARG A 615 -0.50 -20.99 11.85
CA ARG A 615 -0.36 -22.45 11.79
C ARG A 615 0.91 -22.91 11.10
N GLU A 616 1.44 -22.11 10.17
CA GLU A 616 2.64 -22.46 9.40
C GLU A 616 3.90 -22.41 10.29
N ALA A 617 3.80 -21.93 11.53
CA ALA A 617 4.88 -22.03 12.50
C ALA A 617 5.30 -23.48 12.80
N VAL A 618 4.38 -24.44 12.61
CA VAL A 618 4.65 -25.89 12.72
C VAL A 618 5.65 -26.39 11.67
N ASP A 619 5.68 -25.75 10.50
CA ASP A 619 6.47 -26.23 9.36
C ASP A 619 7.94 -25.73 9.43
N VAL A 620 8.20 -24.69 10.23
CA VAL A 620 9.48 -23.98 10.25
C VAL A 620 10.70 -24.86 10.56
N PRO A 621 10.69 -25.78 11.54
CA PRO A 621 11.85 -26.65 11.78
C PRO A 621 12.26 -27.49 10.56
N ASP A 622 11.28 -28.05 9.85
CA ASP A 622 11.53 -28.90 8.68
C ASP A 622 11.91 -28.06 7.47
N LEU A 623 11.23 -26.91 7.25
CA LEU A 623 11.60 -25.94 6.23
C LEU A 623 13.02 -25.42 6.42
N TYR A 624 13.41 -25.13 7.67
CA TYR A 624 14.75 -24.66 7.99
C TYR A 624 15.81 -25.71 7.70
N ALA A 625 15.57 -26.97 8.10
CA ALA A 625 16.46 -28.08 7.79
C ALA A 625 16.62 -28.28 6.27
N ALA A 626 15.52 -28.23 5.52
CA ALA A 626 15.53 -28.35 4.06
C ALA A 626 16.21 -27.17 3.37
N PHE A 627 16.04 -25.94 3.86
CA PHE A 627 16.73 -24.74 3.38
C PHE A 627 18.24 -24.83 3.62
N LYS A 628 18.66 -25.23 4.82
CA LYS A 628 20.09 -25.38 5.19
C LYS A 628 20.80 -26.42 4.34
N ALA A 629 20.07 -27.45 3.87
CA ALA A 629 20.60 -28.48 2.99
C ALA A 629 20.76 -28.04 1.52
N GLN A 630 20.24 -26.87 1.13
CA GLN A 630 20.33 -26.41 -0.26
C GLN A 630 21.75 -25.96 -0.63
N PRO A 631 22.19 -26.21 -1.88
CA PRO A 631 23.46 -25.68 -2.37
C PRO A 631 23.45 -24.15 -2.42
N ARG A 632 24.61 -23.54 -2.20
CA ARG A 632 24.80 -22.09 -2.35
C ARG A 632 24.66 -21.69 -3.82
N THR A 633 23.88 -20.65 -4.09
CA THR A 633 23.69 -20.12 -5.46
C THR A 633 24.62 -18.95 -5.77
N GLY A 634 24.99 -18.15 -4.77
CA GLY A 634 25.78 -16.92 -4.92
C GLY A 634 25.00 -15.73 -5.48
N VAL A 635 23.72 -15.91 -5.83
CA VAL A 635 22.87 -14.84 -6.39
C VAL A 635 22.39 -13.92 -5.26
N LYS A 636 22.45 -12.60 -5.48
CA LYS A 636 21.96 -11.57 -4.54
C LYS A 636 20.87 -10.73 -5.18
N LEU A 637 20.10 -10.04 -4.33
CA LEU A 637 19.07 -9.10 -4.77
C LEU A 637 19.65 -8.09 -5.77
N PRO A 638 18.93 -7.75 -6.86
CA PRO A 638 19.44 -6.86 -7.91
C PRO A 638 19.90 -5.49 -7.41
N MET A 639 19.30 -4.99 -6.33
CA MET A 639 19.63 -3.70 -5.74
C MET A 639 20.83 -3.75 -4.78
N SER A 640 21.43 -4.91 -4.55
CA SER A 640 22.60 -5.06 -3.67
C SER A 640 23.82 -4.35 -4.24
N SER A 641 24.69 -3.83 -3.36
CA SER A 641 25.95 -3.23 -3.80
C SER A 641 26.82 -4.24 -4.55
N GLY A 642 27.45 -3.80 -5.62
CA GLY A 642 28.30 -4.63 -6.50
C GLY A 642 27.56 -5.51 -7.52
N GLU A 643 26.23 -5.64 -7.45
CA GLU A 643 25.46 -6.32 -8.49
C GLU A 643 25.44 -5.49 -9.79
N PRO A 644 25.20 -6.10 -10.98
CA PRO A 644 25.14 -5.36 -12.24
C PRO A 644 24.06 -4.28 -12.27
N ASP A 645 24.18 -3.35 -13.22
CA ASP A 645 23.13 -2.41 -13.54
C ASP A 645 21.92 -3.13 -14.12
N PHE A 646 20.72 -2.71 -13.75
CA PHE A 646 19.49 -3.30 -14.24
C PHE A 646 18.34 -2.30 -14.20
N ALA A 647 17.30 -2.58 -14.98
CA ALA A 647 15.98 -2.01 -14.74
C ALA A 647 14.90 -3.09 -14.87
N TRP A 648 13.84 -2.93 -14.08
CA TRP A 648 12.63 -3.71 -14.13
C TRP A 648 11.44 -2.76 -14.08
N ALA A 649 10.41 -3.05 -14.87
CA ALA A 649 9.21 -2.25 -14.93
C ALA A 649 7.96 -3.15 -14.91
N ASP A 650 6.88 -2.61 -14.33
CA ASP A 650 5.54 -3.15 -14.46
C ASP A 650 4.62 -2.12 -15.09
N GLU A 651 4.30 -2.38 -16.36
CA GLU A 651 3.56 -1.49 -17.24
C GLU A 651 2.13 -1.27 -16.76
N GLU A 652 1.51 -2.22 -16.05
CA GLU A 652 0.13 -2.06 -15.62
C GLU A 652 0.03 -1.19 -14.38
N ASN A 653 1.01 -1.28 -13.47
CA ASN A 653 1.11 -0.48 -12.25
C ASN A 653 1.97 0.78 -12.40
N MET A 654 2.53 1.03 -13.59
CA MET A 654 3.38 2.17 -13.90
C MET A 654 4.58 2.31 -12.94
N VAL A 655 5.14 1.18 -12.50
CA VAL A 655 6.25 1.15 -11.53
C VAL A 655 7.56 0.77 -12.22
N VAL A 656 8.64 1.38 -11.77
CA VAL A 656 10.02 1.07 -12.18
C VAL A 656 10.90 0.89 -10.96
N ALA A 657 11.81 -0.07 -11.03
CA ALA A 657 12.98 -0.22 -10.19
C ALA A 657 14.21 -0.27 -11.10
N ALA A 658 15.22 0.55 -10.83
CA ALA A 658 16.45 0.59 -11.62
C ALA A 658 17.68 0.88 -10.76
N LYS A 659 18.83 0.44 -11.23
CA LYS A 659 20.13 0.64 -10.59
C LYS A 659 21.21 0.93 -11.62
N HIS A 660 22.05 1.91 -11.33
CA HIS A 660 23.26 2.21 -12.07
C HIS A 660 24.40 2.50 -11.09
N GLY A 661 25.39 1.61 -11.03
CA GLY A 661 26.40 1.62 -9.97
C GLY A 661 25.77 1.52 -8.59
N GLU A 662 26.01 2.52 -7.74
CA GLU A 662 25.44 2.62 -6.38
C GLU A 662 24.25 3.59 -6.29
N GLU A 663 23.79 4.14 -7.41
CA GLU A 663 22.53 4.88 -7.45
C GLU A 663 21.38 3.93 -7.76
N ARG A 664 20.32 4.05 -6.98
CA ARG A 664 19.12 3.22 -7.05
C ARG A 664 17.91 4.10 -7.18
N PHE A 665 17.00 3.71 -8.07
CA PHE A 665 15.85 4.49 -8.47
C PHE A 665 14.60 3.62 -8.40
N TRP A 666 13.59 4.13 -7.73
CA TRP A 666 12.24 3.59 -7.74
C TRP A 666 11.26 4.69 -8.08
N ALA A 667 10.28 4.39 -8.91
CA ALA A 667 9.22 5.34 -9.20
C ALA A 667 7.90 4.63 -9.46
N VAL A 668 6.81 5.30 -9.10
CA VAL A 668 5.46 4.98 -9.57
C VAL A 668 4.90 6.21 -10.29
N LEU A 669 4.55 6.04 -11.55
CA LEU A 669 4.22 7.15 -12.46
C LEU A 669 2.72 7.48 -12.47
N ASN A 670 1.90 6.78 -11.68
CA ASN A 670 0.48 7.05 -11.48
C ASN A 670 0.16 7.23 -9.98
N TRP A 671 0.99 8.00 -9.28
CA TRP A 671 0.92 8.17 -7.82
C TRP A 671 -0.49 8.53 -7.35
N HIS A 672 -1.08 7.63 -6.54
CA HIS A 672 -2.46 7.65 -6.02
C HIS A 672 -3.53 8.12 -7.03
N CYS A 673 -3.39 7.74 -8.30
CA CYS A 673 -4.29 8.15 -9.35
C CYS A 673 -5.52 7.20 -9.43
N THR A 674 -6.39 7.25 -8.43
CA THR A 674 -7.50 6.30 -8.26
C THR A 674 -8.65 6.55 -9.26
N ASP A 675 -9.07 7.80 -9.44
CA ASP A 675 -10.33 8.15 -10.10
C ASP A 675 -10.20 9.10 -11.30
N ALA A 676 -9.10 9.86 -11.41
CA ALA A 676 -8.85 10.80 -12.51
C ALA A 676 -7.35 11.10 -12.67
N ILE A 677 -6.93 11.51 -13.87
CA ILE A 677 -5.52 11.77 -14.23
C ILE A 677 -4.98 13.02 -13.52
N ASN A 678 -4.06 12.84 -12.55
CA ASN A 678 -3.42 13.93 -11.78
C ASN A 678 -2.01 14.34 -12.30
N LYS A 679 -1.42 13.53 -13.18
CA LYS A 679 -0.06 13.67 -13.75
C LYS A 679 1.09 13.66 -12.70
N LEU A 680 0.84 13.09 -11.52
CA LEU A 680 1.80 13.05 -10.42
C LEU A 680 2.53 11.70 -10.40
N ALA A 681 3.85 11.74 -10.27
CA ALA A 681 4.69 10.58 -10.03
C ALA A 681 5.33 10.69 -8.65
N LYS A 682 5.56 9.54 -8.00
CA LYS A 682 6.37 9.47 -6.77
C LYS A 682 7.67 8.76 -7.08
N VAL A 683 8.77 9.39 -6.65
CA VAL A 683 10.13 8.96 -6.92
C VAL A 683 10.87 8.80 -5.61
N PHE A 684 11.59 7.68 -5.49
CA PHE A 684 12.51 7.39 -4.41
C PHE A 684 13.87 7.07 -5.02
N VAL A 685 14.89 7.87 -4.70
CA VAL A 685 16.26 7.65 -5.17
C VAL A 685 17.19 7.57 -3.97
N THR A 686 18.10 6.60 -3.98
CA THR A 686 19.19 6.54 -2.99
C THR A 686 20.53 6.43 -3.68
N SER A 687 21.53 7.10 -3.12
CA SER A 687 22.92 7.04 -3.55
C SER A 687 23.85 6.86 -2.34
N ASN A 688 25.16 6.87 -2.56
CA ASN A 688 26.14 6.87 -1.48
C ASN A 688 26.14 8.17 -0.66
N GLN A 689 25.56 9.27 -1.16
CA GLN A 689 25.63 10.59 -0.53
C GLN A 689 24.26 11.13 -0.08
N THR A 690 23.21 10.88 -0.86
CA THR A 690 21.90 11.50 -0.70
C THR A 690 20.77 10.50 -0.91
N ALA A 691 19.63 10.79 -0.30
CA ALA A 691 18.36 10.18 -0.69
C ALA A 691 17.37 11.27 -1.09
N ASN A 692 16.55 10.97 -2.10
CA ASN A 692 15.50 11.87 -2.57
C ASN A 692 14.16 11.15 -2.51
N LEU A 693 13.17 11.80 -1.89
CA LEU A 693 11.77 11.37 -1.92
C LEU A 693 10.94 12.52 -2.51
N ALA A 694 10.37 12.30 -3.68
CA ALA A 694 9.82 13.38 -4.48
C ALA A 694 8.47 13.03 -5.10
N GLU A 695 7.48 13.94 -5.00
CA GLU A 695 6.32 13.94 -5.88
C GLU A 695 6.50 15.01 -6.96
N VAL A 696 6.59 14.55 -8.21
CA VAL A 696 6.96 15.38 -9.36
C VAL A 696 5.96 15.23 -10.50
N MET A 697 5.95 16.23 -11.38
CA MET A 697 5.12 16.17 -12.58
C MET A 697 5.76 15.27 -13.65
N LEU A 698 4.92 14.49 -14.32
CA LEU A 698 5.31 13.73 -15.51
C LEU A 698 5.53 14.66 -16.71
N ASP A 699 6.48 14.31 -17.57
CA ASP A 699 6.72 15.03 -18.83
C ASP A 699 5.63 14.75 -19.87
N ASP A 700 5.09 13.54 -19.84
CA ASP A 700 4.03 13.10 -20.74
C ASP A 700 3.14 12.04 -20.12
N VAL A 701 1.84 12.13 -20.41
CA VAL A 701 0.81 11.13 -20.07
C VAL A 701 -0.19 11.04 -21.22
N GLN A 702 -0.30 9.87 -21.84
CA GLN A 702 -1.25 9.57 -22.91
C GLN A 702 -2.41 8.75 -22.38
N PHE A 703 -3.65 9.13 -22.70
CA PHE A 703 -4.84 8.38 -22.30
C PHE A 703 -6.03 8.65 -23.24
N LYS A 704 -6.95 7.69 -23.31
CA LYS A 704 -8.28 7.88 -23.93
C LYS A 704 -9.22 8.50 -22.89
N PRO A 705 -9.87 9.65 -23.14
CA PRO A 705 -10.83 10.23 -22.20
C PRO A 705 -12.08 9.35 -22.05
N ALA A 706 -12.63 9.26 -20.84
CA ALA A 706 -13.91 8.60 -20.57
C ALA A 706 -15.14 9.47 -20.87
N GLY A 707 -14.95 10.72 -21.26
CA GLY A 707 -16.02 11.67 -21.58
C GLY A 707 -16.61 12.40 -20.37
N TYR A 708 -16.00 12.29 -19.19
CA TYR A 708 -16.37 13.03 -17.99
C TYR A 708 -15.15 13.39 -17.13
N THR A 709 -15.37 14.23 -16.11
CA THR A 709 -14.34 14.74 -15.20
C THR A 709 -14.72 14.46 -13.74
N VAL A 710 -13.71 14.43 -12.86
CA VAL A 710 -13.89 14.44 -11.41
C VAL A 710 -13.43 15.78 -10.86
N THR A 711 -14.21 16.34 -9.93
CA THR A 711 -13.81 17.53 -9.16
C THR A 711 -13.29 17.11 -7.80
N ARG A 712 -12.06 17.49 -7.47
CA ARG A 712 -11.44 17.22 -6.16
C ARG A 712 -12.28 17.84 -5.04
N ASN A 713 -12.65 17.03 -4.05
CA ASN A 713 -13.44 17.47 -2.90
C ASN A 713 -12.61 18.18 -1.81
N GLY A 714 -11.28 18.10 -1.88
CA GLY A 714 -10.37 18.70 -0.89
C GLY A 714 -10.18 17.89 0.39
N ALA A 715 -10.49 16.59 0.39
CA ALA A 715 -10.25 15.73 1.54
C ALA A 715 -8.75 15.65 1.89
N LEU A 716 -8.44 15.70 3.19
CA LEU A 716 -7.06 15.61 3.71
C LEU A 716 -6.75 14.25 4.33
N ASP A 717 -7.74 13.46 4.71
CA ASP A 717 -7.55 12.14 5.30
C ASP A 717 -8.65 11.21 4.78
N ASN A 718 -8.27 10.25 3.94
CA ASN A 718 -9.12 9.24 3.32
C ASN A 718 -10.46 9.82 2.79
N THR A 719 -11.38 8.96 2.37
CA THR A 719 -12.77 9.36 2.13
C THR A 719 -13.67 8.77 3.23
N PRO A 720 -14.78 9.44 3.61
CA PRO A 720 -15.77 8.89 4.55
C PRO A 720 -16.19 7.45 4.18
N PRO A 721 -16.47 6.56 5.15
CA PRO A 721 -16.66 6.84 6.58
C PRO A 721 -15.39 6.83 7.43
N HIS A 722 -14.22 6.59 6.81
CA HIS A 722 -12.95 6.48 7.54
C HIS A 722 -12.17 7.79 7.60
N GLY A 723 -12.48 8.75 6.72
CA GLY A 723 -11.83 10.04 6.73
C GLY A 723 -12.19 10.87 7.95
N ARG A 724 -11.19 11.45 8.60
CA ARG A 724 -11.35 12.31 9.77
C ARG A 724 -11.06 13.75 9.38
N GLN A 725 -11.99 14.64 9.71
CA GLN A 725 -11.76 16.06 9.54
C GLN A 725 -10.77 16.54 10.62
N PRO A 726 -9.64 17.15 10.24
CA PRO A 726 -8.76 17.76 11.22
C PRO A 726 -9.46 18.88 12.01
N PRO A 727 -9.20 19.03 13.33
CA PRO A 727 -9.83 20.06 14.16
C PRO A 727 -9.63 21.49 13.63
N ASP A 728 -8.48 21.74 12.99
CA ASP A 728 -8.13 23.02 12.39
C ASP A 728 -8.81 23.31 11.05
N ASN A 729 -9.58 22.34 10.53
CA ASN A 729 -10.37 22.43 9.31
C ASN A 729 -9.64 23.10 8.12
N PRO A 730 -8.48 22.57 7.67
CA PRO A 730 -7.69 23.22 6.63
C PRO A 730 -8.39 23.17 5.28
N VAL A 731 -8.05 24.12 4.42
CA VAL A 731 -8.44 24.11 3.00
C VAL A 731 -7.30 23.46 2.20
N ASN A 732 -7.56 22.29 1.60
CA ASN A 732 -6.61 21.61 0.72
C ASN A 732 -6.40 22.43 -0.57
N ALA A 733 -5.15 22.59 -0.98
CA ALA A 733 -4.75 23.32 -2.17
C ALA A 733 -5.35 22.77 -3.47
N GLN A 734 -5.67 21.48 -3.54
CA GLN A 734 -6.24 20.84 -4.72
C GLN A 734 -7.77 20.92 -4.77
N GLN A 735 -8.43 21.49 -3.73
CA GLN A 735 -9.89 21.56 -3.68
C GLN A 735 -10.46 22.28 -4.91
N GLY A 736 -11.49 21.69 -5.53
CA GLY A 736 -12.15 22.24 -6.70
C GLY A 736 -11.41 22.00 -8.03
N GLN A 737 -10.23 21.37 -8.01
CA GLN A 737 -9.54 21.02 -9.25
C GLN A 737 -10.38 20.02 -10.07
N VAL A 738 -10.56 20.33 -11.36
CA VAL A 738 -11.29 19.48 -12.31
C VAL A 738 -10.28 18.64 -13.09
N LEU A 739 -10.38 17.31 -12.96
CA LEU A 739 -9.45 16.36 -13.56
C LEU A 739 -10.17 15.45 -14.58
N PRO A 740 -9.56 15.17 -15.74
CA PRO A 740 -10.13 14.27 -16.72
C PRO A 740 -10.01 12.82 -16.26
N VAL A 741 -11.02 12.01 -16.57
CA VAL A 741 -11.01 10.58 -16.29
C VAL A 741 -10.58 9.80 -17.53
N ALA A 742 -9.69 8.82 -17.34
CA ALA A 742 -9.28 7.90 -18.38
C ALA A 742 -10.27 6.75 -18.57
N LEU A 743 -10.35 6.29 -19.81
CA LEU A 743 -11.07 5.09 -20.23
C LEU A 743 -10.06 4.01 -20.55
N ARG A 744 -10.24 2.84 -19.94
CA ARG A 744 -9.40 1.66 -20.20
C ARG A 744 -9.52 1.28 -21.69
N PRO A 745 -8.40 0.95 -22.39
CA PRO A 745 -8.41 0.81 -23.85
C PRO A 745 -9.28 -0.31 -24.43
N ASP A 746 -9.53 -1.36 -23.66
CA ASP A 746 -10.39 -2.49 -24.01
C ASP A 746 -11.89 -2.21 -23.83
N LEU A 747 -12.25 -1.03 -23.33
CA LEU A 747 -13.64 -0.66 -23.05
C LEU A 747 -14.15 0.44 -24.00
N ASP A 748 -15.43 0.29 -24.39
CA ASP A 748 -16.16 1.31 -25.14
C ASP A 748 -16.74 2.42 -24.24
N LYS A 749 -16.96 2.11 -22.96
CA LYS A 749 -17.48 3.03 -21.94
C LYS A 749 -16.90 2.72 -20.56
N ALA A 750 -16.87 3.72 -19.68
CA ALA A 750 -16.38 3.52 -18.32
C ALA A 750 -17.21 2.44 -17.59
N PRO A 751 -16.57 1.53 -16.83
CA PRO A 751 -17.27 0.52 -16.06
C PRO A 751 -17.98 1.16 -14.86
N ARG A 752 -18.87 0.39 -14.21
CA ARG A 752 -19.62 0.88 -13.03
C ARG A 752 -18.69 1.36 -11.92
N VAL A 753 -17.60 0.64 -11.70
CA VAL A 753 -16.52 1.03 -10.79
C VAL A 753 -15.29 1.27 -11.66
N ASN A 754 -14.92 2.53 -11.89
CA ASN A 754 -13.78 2.87 -12.72
C ASN A 754 -12.48 2.92 -11.91
N ALA A 755 -12.01 1.75 -11.47
CA ALA A 755 -10.78 1.62 -10.68
C ALA A 755 -9.49 2.04 -11.43
N ASP A 756 -9.55 2.11 -12.76
CA ASP A 756 -8.45 2.54 -13.62
C ASP A 756 -8.66 3.98 -14.14
N GLY A 757 -9.58 4.75 -13.55
CA GLY A 757 -9.94 6.10 -14.02
C GLY A 757 -8.81 7.12 -13.98
N GLY A 758 -7.81 6.93 -13.12
CA GLY A 758 -6.56 7.71 -13.12
C GLY A 758 -5.38 7.06 -13.85
N ARG A 759 -5.61 6.00 -14.64
CA ARG A 759 -4.52 5.31 -15.36
C ARG A 759 -4.53 5.66 -16.84
N GLY A 760 -3.45 6.30 -17.26
CA GLY A 760 -3.10 6.46 -18.67
C GLY A 760 -2.47 5.19 -19.26
N THR A 761 -1.97 5.33 -20.47
CA THR A 761 -1.46 4.26 -21.32
C THR A 761 -0.04 4.50 -21.82
N GLY A 762 0.43 5.74 -21.82
CA GLY A 762 1.79 6.12 -22.16
C GLY A 762 2.31 7.13 -21.15
N TYR A 763 3.53 6.94 -20.64
CA TYR A 763 4.11 7.76 -19.60
C TYR A 763 5.56 8.10 -19.93
N THR A 764 5.99 9.34 -19.67
CA THR A 764 7.40 9.73 -19.63
C THR A 764 7.70 10.48 -18.34
N LEU A 765 8.80 10.10 -17.68
CA LEU A 765 9.34 10.78 -16.49
C LEU A 765 10.84 11.01 -16.65
N ARG A 766 11.28 12.22 -16.34
CA ARG A 766 12.70 12.54 -16.09
C ARG A 766 12.91 12.88 -14.62
N TYR A 767 13.98 12.35 -14.06
CA TYR A 767 14.40 12.67 -12.71
C TYR A 767 15.91 12.46 -12.53
N GLY A 768 16.67 13.56 -12.50
CA GLY A 768 18.13 13.49 -12.38
C GLY A 768 18.69 12.73 -13.57
N HIS A 769 19.46 11.68 -13.33
CA HIS A 769 20.01 10.86 -14.42
C HIS A 769 19.00 9.89 -15.05
N TRP A 770 17.78 9.76 -14.52
CA TRP A 770 16.84 8.75 -14.97
C TRP A 770 15.85 9.30 -15.99
N LEU A 771 15.73 8.60 -17.12
CA LEU A 771 14.67 8.80 -18.10
C LEU A 771 13.88 7.51 -18.24
N VAL A 772 12.58 7.57 -17.97
CA VAL A 772 11.67 6.42 -17.97
C VAL A 772 10.57 6.66 -18.99
N ALA A 773 10.28 5.63 -19.78
CA ALA A 773 9.08 5.55 -20.61
C ALA A 773 8.34 4.23 -20.40
N ILE A 774 7.02 4.31 -20.26
CA ILE A 774 6.15 3.14 -20.08
C ILE A 774 5.03 3.20 -21.11
N ASN A 775 4.82 2.10 -21.83
CA ASN A 775 3.64 1.86 -22.65
C ASN A 775 2.80 0.73 -22.04
N ALA A 776 1.69 1.09 -21.42
CA ALA A 776 0.72 0.16 -20.86
C ALA A 776 -0.42 -0.20 -21.84
N HIS A 777 -0.46 0.42 -23.02
CA HIS A 777 -1.52 0.12 -23.99
C HIS A 777 -1.44 -1.36 -24.42
N PRO A 778 -2.56 -2.10 -24.48
CA PRO A 778 -2.54 -3.52 -24.81
C PRO A 778 -2.17 -3.82 -26.27
N THR A 779 -2.42 -2.88 -27.19
CA THR A 779 -2.27 -3.10 -28.64
C THR A 779 -1.62 -1.98 -29.46
N GLN A 780 -1.37 -0.80 -28.90
CA GLN A 780 -0.89 0.37 -29.66
C GLN A 780 0.52 0.75 -29.20
N PRO A 781 1.37 1.25 -30.10
CA PRO A 781 2.67 1.76 -29.73
C PRO A 781 2.56 3.12 -29.04
N TYR A 782 3.61 3.48 -28.29
CA TYR A 782 3.78 4.79 -27.67
C TYR A 782 5.15 5.34 -28.02
N THR A 783 5.23 6.58 -28.52
CA THR A 783 6.51 7.25 -28.73
C THR A 783 6.79 8.18 -27.57
N MET A 784 7.85 7.89 -26.83
CA MET A 784 8.29 8.67 -25.66
C MET A 784 8.51 10.13 -26.05
N ARG A 785 8.11 11.06 -25.17
CA ARG A 785 8.52 12.47 -25.28
C ARG A 785 9.97 12.61 -24.82
N ALA A 786 10.92 12.47 -25.74
CA ALA A 786 12.33 12.60 -25.41
C ALA A 786 12.70 14.03 -24.94
N PRO A 787 13.61 14.18 -23.96
CA PRO A 787 14.13 15.49 -23.60
C PRO A 787 14.93 16.11 -24.76
N SER A 788 15.01 17.44 -24.76
CA SER A 788 15.88 18.16 -25.69
C SER A 788 17.32 17.68 -25.56
N GLY A 789 17.96 17.40 -26.69
CA GLY A 789 19.35 16.89 -26.73
C GLY A 789 19.50 15.40 -26.44
N PHE A 790 18.42 14.64 -26.20
CA PHE A 790 18.51 13.18 -26.12
C PHE A 790 18.89 12.58 -27.48
N THR A 791 20.00 11.85 -27.51
CA THR A 791 20.53 11.22 -28.73
C THR A 791 20.31 9.71 -28.76
N GLY A 792 19.75 9.14 -27.69
CA GLY A 792 19.64 7.70 -27.49
C GLY A 792 20.46 7.21 -26.32
N GLY A 793 20.40 5.92 -26.06
CA GLY A 793 21.06 5.28 -24.94
C GLY A 793 20.80 3.78 -24.89
N ARG A 794 21.49 3.09 -23.99
CA ARG A 794 21.19 1.69 -23.70
C ARG A 794 19.97 1.66 -22.78
N ASP A 795 18.91 1.01 -23.23
CA ASP A 795 17.77 0.70 -22.37
C ASP A 795 18.15 -0.41 -21.39
N LEU A 796 18.03 -0.12 -20.09
CA LEU A 796 18.37 -1.04 -19.02
C LEU A 796 17.32 -2.15 -18.79
N VAL A 797 16.12 -2.01 -19.37
CA VAL A 797 15.07 -3.05 -19.30
C VAL A 797 15.33 -4.15 -20.33
N SER A 798 15.49 -3.79 -21.61
CA SER A 798 15.72 -4.75 -22.69
C SER A 798 17.22 -5.05 -22.95
N GLY A 799 18.11 -4.20 -22.46
CA GLY A 799 19.54 -4.23 -22.77
C GLY A 799 19.91 -3.69 -24.16
N GLN A 800 18.92 -3.27 -24.96
CA GLN A 800 19.11 -2.82 -26.35
C GLN A 800 19.59 -1.37 -26.44
N GLN A 801 20.37 -1.06 -27.47
CA GLN A 801 20.72 0.32 -27.82
C GLN A 801 19.56 0.96 -28.59
N MET A 802 19.07 2.10 -28.12
CA MET A 802 18.01 2.87 -28.76
C MET A 802 18.54 4.24 -29.21
N GLY A 803 17.95 4.78 -30.27
CA GLY A 803 18.28 6.11 -30.80
C GLY A 803 17.49 7.24 -30.14
N ALA A 804 17.58 8.44 -30.71
CA ALA A 804 16.91 9.65 -30.19
C ALA A 804 15.37 9.55 -30.17
N THR A 805 14.77 8.75 -31.06
CA THR A 805 13.34 8.47 -31.08
C THR A 805 13.10 7.07 -30.50
N VAL A 806 12.40 7.02 -29.37
CA VAL A 806 12.06 5.77 -28.68
C VAL A 806 10.56 5.51 -28.85
N THR A 807 10.23 4.49 -29.64
CA THR A 807 8.86 4.00 -29.80
C THR A 807 8.74 2.62 -29.14
N LEU A 808 7.94 2.57 -28.08
CA LEU A 808 7.66 1.38 -27.30
C LEU A 808 6.50 0.61 -27.93
N GLY A 809 6.68 -0.69 -28.10
CA GLY A 809 5.59 -1.61 -28.44
C GLY A 809 4.56 -1.72 -27.32
N PRO A 810 3.41 -2.36 -27.56
CA PRO A 810 2.40 -2.58 -26.52
C PRO A 810 2.98 -3.30 -25.31
N LYS A 811 2.56 -2.90 -24.10
CA LYS A 811 3.02 -3.49 -22.82
C LYS A 811 4.55 -3.60 -22.71
N SER A 812 5.26 -2.51 -23.02
CA SER A 812 6.71 -2.44 -22.91
C SER A 812 7.17 -1.14 -22.28
N SER A 813 8.41 -1.14 -21.78
CA SER A 813 9.02 -0.01 -21.09
C SER A 813 10.45 0.18 -21.57
N ALA A 814 10.98 1.39 -21.42
CA ALA A 814 12.42 1.65 -21.53
C ALA A 814 12.89 2.54 -20.36
N VAL A 815 14.08 2.26 -19.87
CA VAL A 815 14.72 3.02 -18.78
C VAL A 815 16.16 3.32 -19.17
N PHE A 816 16.53 4.59 -19.13
CA PHE A 816 17.86 5.07 -19.47
C PHE A 816 18.51 5.76 -18.29
N TYR A 817 19.82 5.59 -18.17
CA TYR A 817 20.69 6.41 -17.32
C TYR A 817 21.44 7.42 -18.20
N LEU A 818 21.22 8.70 -17.97
CA LEU A 818 21.74 9.81 -18.76
C LEU A 818 23.08 10.29 -18.19
N GLY A 819 24.01 10.67 -19.07
CA GLY A 819 25.33 11.18 -18.65
C GLY A 819 25.29 12.52 -17.90
N ASN A 820 24.25 13.33 -18.14
CA ASN A 820 23.99 14.59 -17.42
C ASN A 820 22.63 14.49 -16.71
N PRO A 821 22.50 15.02 -15.48
CA PRO A 821 21.22 15.06 -14.79
C PRO A 821 20.27 16.03 -15.54
N ALA A 822 19.00 15.64 -15.68
CA ALA A 822 17.99 16.32 -16.50
C ALA A 822 16.66 16.57 -15.77
#